data_AF-A0A565C2S1-F1
#
_entry.id   AF-A0A565C2S1-F1
#
_cell.length_a   1.000
_cell.length_b   1.000
_cell.length_c   1.000
_cell.angle_alpha   90.00
_cell.angle_beta   90.00
_cell.angle_gamma   90.00
#
_symmetry.space_group_name_H-M   'P 1'
#
loop_
_entity.id
_entity.type
_entity.pdbx_description
1 polymer ?
#
loop_
_entity_poly.entity_id
_entity_poly.type
_entity_poly.pdbx_seq_one_letter_code
_entity_poly.pdbx_strand_id
1 'polypeptide(L)'
;MTYMQDNPAMLCLKFLLFALILIHLLPTQLVAQRSKTPWQTLTGDAPLVIARGGFSGLLPDSSLDAYSFVSQTSVPNAVLWCDVQLTKDGTGICFPDLTMMNASNIQDAYPKRKNSYLVNGVPTQDWFTIDFTFKDLSSVFLIRGILSRSDAFDDNRYTISTVQDVATQLKPVGFWLNVQYDAFYAQHNLSMSTFLLSVSKTVAIDYLSSPEVNFFRNIGSRFGKKGPKFVFRFLEKDDVEVSTNQTYGSLMKNLTFVKTFASGVLVPKSYIWPVDSQYLLPHTSFVQDAHKAGLEVYASGFANDFDIAYNYSFDPLAEYLSFMDNGDFSVDGVLSDFPLTASSAVDCFSHLGSNASTQVDFLVISKNGASGDYPGCTDLAYSKAIKDGADIIDCSLQMSSDGIPFCLSSIDLGESMNIIQSPFRNRSATVPEIGPLDGLYSFSLSWSEIQTLRPAITNPYNRDFTLFRNPREKNSGKLVSLSDFLNLAKNSSSLAGVLISVENAAYLREKQGLDVVKAVLDTLTKAGFGNATATTTKVMIQSTNSSVLADFKKQSRYETVYKVEETISDILNSAIEDIKKFADAVVISKKSVFPVSASFTTRQTNLVERLQKFQLPVYVELFRNEFVSQPWDFFADATVEINSHVTGAGINGTITEFPLTAARYKRNQCLTRKDAPPYMIPVQPGGLLTIVSPTSLPPAEAPNPVFTDADVSEPPLPPVIARSPTASPGPLSTGEESPNGQTRVTLSLLLSAFATIIASLLLVWSH
;
A
#
# COMPACT_ATOMS: atom_id res chain seq x y z
N MET A 1 22.51 46.01 67.78
CA MET A 1 21.85 44.83 68.39
C MET A 1 21.17 44.06 67.26
N THR A 2 21.90 43.12 66.65
CA THR A 2 21.67 41.65 66.76
C THR A 2 20.40 41.20 66.04
N TYR A 3 20.48 40.85 64.75
CA TYR A 3 20.64 39.47 64.21
C TYR A 3 19.55 38.49 64.69
N MET A 4 18.58 38.19 63.82
CA MET A 4 18.26 36.82 63.42
C MET A 4 17.94 36.81 61.92
N GLN A 5 18.70 36.00 61.19
CA GLN A 5 18.70 35.83 59.75
C GLN A 5 17.40 35.19 59.27
N ASP A 6 16.74 35.84 58.31
CA ASP A 6 15.89 35.18 57.35
C ASP A 6 16.73 34.17 56.57
N ASN A 7 16.44 32.89 56.78
CA ASN A 7 17.15 31.79 56.16
C ASN A 7 16.64 31.61 54.71
N PRO A 8 17.45 31.92 53.67
CA PRO A 8 17.02 31.80 52.28
C PRO A 8 16.70 30.35 51.88
N ALA A 9 17.11 29.36 52.68
CA ALA A 9 16.73 27.96 52.48
C ALA A 9 15.22 27.70 52.70
N MET A 10 14.55 28.49 53.56
CA MET A 10 13.14 28.23 53.92
C MET A 10 12.15 28.82 52.90
N LEU A 11 12.55 29.88 52.19
CA LEU A 11 11.79 30.43 51.06
C LEU A 11 11.94 29.55 49.81
N CYS A 12 13.14 28.98 49.60
CA CYS A 12 13.41 28.03 48.53
C CYS A 12 12.65 26.71 48.73
N LEU A 13 12.52 26.23 49.98
CA LEU A 13 11.77 25.02 50.30
C LEU A 13 10.25 25.18 50.07
N LYS A 14 9.69 26.37 50.32
CA LYS A 14 8.28 26.68 50.02
C LYS A 14 8.02 26.80 48.52
N PHE A 15 8.97 27.35 47.74
CA PHE A 15 8.89 27.37 46.28
C PHE A 15 9.06 25.98 45.66
N LEU A 16 9.93 25.13 46.21
CA LEU A 16 10.09 23.73 45.79
C LEU A 16 8.86 22.89 46.11
N LEU A 17 8.22 23.10 47.27
CA LEU A 17 6.96 22.41 47.61
C LEU A 17 5.78 22.87 46.75
N PHE A 18 5.68 24.16 46.41
CA PHE A 18 4.65 24.65 45.46
C PHE A 18 4.93 24.20 44.02
N ALA A 19 6.19 24.12 43.60
CA ALA A 19 6.58 23.59 42.29
C ALA A 19 6.36 22.07 42.21
N LEU A 20 6.62 21.30 43.27
CA LEU A 20 6.31 19.86 43.33
C LEU A 20 4.80 19.60 43.35
N ILE A 21 4.00 20.46 44.00
CA ILE A 21 2.53 20.36 43.94
C ILE A 21 2.00 20.78 42.56
N LEU A 22 2.61 21.76 41.87
CA LEU A 22 2.26 22.07 40.47
C LEU A 22 2.70 20.98 39.49
N ILE A 23 3.83 20.29 39.72
CA ILE A 23 4.31 19.19 38.89
C ILE A 23 3.49 17.91 39.12
N HIS A 24 2.90 17.72 40.31
CA HIS A 24 1.93 16.64 40.56
C HIS A 24 0.47 16.98 40.19
N LEU A 25 0.19 18.23 39.79
CA LEU A 25 -1.12 18.65 39.26
C LEU A 25 -1.14 18.82 37.72
N LEU A 26 -0.05 18.53 37.03
CA LEU A 26 -0.03 18.31 35.58
C LEU A 26 0.40 16.86 35.26
N PRO A 27 -0.55 15.92 35.40
CA PRO A 27 -0.78 15.03 34.27
C PRO A 27 -2.28 14.79 34.10
N THR A 28 -3.00 15.64 33.35
CA THR A 28 -4.37 15.33 32.85
C THR A 28 -4.91 16.34 31.83
N GLN A 29 -4.10 17.07 31.06
CA GLN A 29 -4.66 17.97 30.02
C GLN A 29 -3.98 17.92 28.64
N LEU A 30 -3.28 16.82 28.31
CA LEU A 30 -2.89 16.53 26.91
C LEU A 30 -3.55 15.26 26.34
N VAL A 31 -4.59 14.75 27.00
CA VAL A 31 -5.46 13.68 26.46
C VAL A 31 -6.90 14.16 26.51
N ALA A 32 -7.26 15.15 25.69
CA ALA A 32 -8.66 15.57 25.56
C ALA A 32 -8.90 16.41 24.31
N GLN A 33 -8.54 15.88 23.15
CA GLN A 33 -9.20 16.27 21.91
C GLN A 33 -9.48 15.01 21.07
N ARG A 34 -9.91 13.93 21.73
CA ARG A 34 -10.51 12.76 21.06
C ARG A 34 -11.97 13.05 20.75
N SER A 35 -12.47 12.45 19.67
CA SER A 35 -13.86 12.49 19.24
C SER A 35 -14.82 12.36 20.43
N LYS A 36 -15.91 13.15 20.42
CA LYS A 36 -16.92 13.21 21.50
C LYS A 36 -17.80 11.95 21.58
N THR A 37 -17.63 10.97 20.70
CA THR A 37 -18.36 9.70 20.71
C THR A 37 -17.50 8.59 21.31
N PRO A 38 -18.00 7.85 22.31
CA PRO A 38 -17.29 6.67 22.81
C PRO A 38 -17.16 5.63 21.68
N TRP A 39 -16.05 4.89 21.68
CA TRP A 39 -15.86 3.78 20.74
C TRP A 39 -16.86 2.66 21.03
N GLN A 40 -17.13 1.81 20.03
CA GLN A 40 -18.00 0.64 20.21
C GLN A 40 -17.21 -0.59 20.70
N THR A 41 -16.11 -0.35 21.41
CA THR A 41 -15.34 -1.37 22.13
C THR A 41 -16.06 -1.72 23.43
N LEU A 42 -15.62 -2.78 24.12
CA LEU A 42 -16.28 -3.22 25.35
C LEU A 42 -16.26 -2.14 26.45
N THR A 43 -15.16 -1.39 26.54
CA THR A 43 -14.96 -0.35 27.56
C THR A 43 -15.29 1.06 27.07
N GLY A 44 -15.49 1.24 25.76
CA GLY A 44 -15.64 2.55 25.11
C GLY A 44 -14.31 3.26 24.81
N ASP A 45 -13.17 2.63 25.11
CA ASP A 45 -11.83 3.14 24.81
C ASP A 45 -11.44 2.88 23.35
N ALA A 46 -10.44 3.62 22.86
CA ALA A 46 -9.90 3.40 21.52
C ALA A 46 -9.28 1.99 21.38
N PRO A 47 -9.44 1.32 20.22
CA PRO A 47 -8.83 0.02 19.97
C PRO A 47 -7.32 0.03 20.22
N LEU A 48 -6.83 -1.02 20.86
CA LEU A 48 -5.42 -1.21 21.16
C LEU A 48 -4.63 -1.59 19.89
N VAL A 49 -3.48 -0.96 19.69
CA VAL A 49 -2.51 -1.38 18.65
C VAL A 49 -1.51 -2.35 19.28
N ILE A 50 -1.43 -3.56 18.74
CA ILE A 50 -0.55 -4.62 19.23
C ILE A 50 0.44 -4.97 18.11
N ALA A 51 1.73 -4.79 18.35
CA ALA A 51 2.81 -4.97 17.37
C ALA A 51 3.37 -6.39 17.43
N ARG A 52 3.00 -7.25 16.47
CA ARG A 52 3.39 -8.68 16.41
C ARG A 52 4.89 -8.80 16.17
N GLY A 53 5.65 -9.18 17.20
CA GLY A 53 7.11 -9.26 17.09
C GLY A 53 7.77 -7.91 16.83
N GLY A 54 7.11 -6.80 17.20
CA GLY A 54 7.51 -5.44 16.83
C GLY A 54 6.96 -5.03 15.45
N PHE A 55 7.75 -4.28 14.69
CA PHE A 55 7.46 -3.93 13.30
C PHE A 55 7.95 -5.05 12.36
N SER A 56 7.38 -6.24 12.51
CA SER A 56 7.78 -7.45 11.78
C SER A 56 7.46 -7.41 10.28
N GLY A 57 6.59 -6.48 9.87
CA GLY A 57 6.29 -6.18 8.46
C GLY A 57 7.49 -5.72 7.64
N LEU A 58 8.53 -5.22 8.31
CA LEU A 58 9.74 -4.68 7.69
C LEU A 58 11.01 -5.40 8.17
N LEU A 59 11.15 -5.57 9.49
CA LEU A 59 12.36 -6.10 10.13
C LEU A 59 12.13 -7.56 10.57
N PRO A 60 13.20 -8.37 10.72
CA PRO A 60 13.09 -9.70 11.29
C PRO A 60 12.32 -9.70 12.62
N ASP A 61 11.31 -10.58 12.69
CA ASP A 61 10.37 -10.68 13.82
C ASP A 61 11.14 -10.83 15.14
N SER A 62 10.68 -10.12 16.17
CA SER A 62 11.21 -10.19 17.53
C SER A 62 12.66 -9.73 17.70
N SER A 63 13.24 -9.09 16.68
CA SER A 63 14.49 -8.35 16.84
C SER A 63 14.27 -7.11 17.73
N LEU A 64 15.30 -6.70 18.46
CA LEU A 64 15.23 -5.48 19.27
C LEU A 64 14.98 -4.24 18.40
N ASP A 65 15.45 -4.23 17.17
CA ASP A 65 15.21 -3.15 16.21
C ASP A 65 13.74 -3.14 15.75
N ALA A 66 13.15 -4.30 15.45
CA ALA A 66 11.72 -4.39 15.17
C ALA A 66 10.88 -3.85 16.33
N TYR A 67 11.21 -4.21 17.57
CA TYR A 67 10.49 -3.72 18.74
C TYR A 67 10.72 -2.22 19.02
N SER A 68 11.97 -1.74 18.90
CA SER A 68 12.29 -0.33 19.14
C SER A 68 11.69 0.59 18.08
N PHE A 69 11.54 0.10 16.84
CA PHE A 69 10.93 0.85 15.75
C PHE A 69 9.44 1.16 16.02
N VAL A 70 8.73 0.31 16.78
CA VAL A 70 7.35 0.57 17.22
C VAL A 70 7.25 1.88 18.00
N SER A 71 8.18 2.13 18.92
CA SER A 71 8.19 3.35 19.73
C SER A 71 8.39 4.63 18.91
N GLN A 72 8.97 4.49 17.72
CA GLN A 72 9.26 5.59 16.79
C GLN A 72 8.16 5.80 15.75
N THR A 73 7.22 4.86 15.61
CA THR A 73 6.28 4.82 14.47
C THR A 73 4.84 4.58 14.86
N SER A 74 4.53 4.35 16.14
CA SER A 74 3.20 3.94 16.59
C SER A 74 2.60 4.87 17.66
N VAL A 75 1.34 4.63 18.02
CA VAL A 75 0.69 5.29 19.16
C VAL A 75 1.47 5.05 20.46
N PRO A 76 1.51 6.01 21.40
CA PRO A 76 2.31 5.89 22.63
C PRO A 76 1.95 4.70 23.52
N ASN A 77 0.73 4.19 23.43
CA ASN A 77 0.24 3.03 24.18
C ASN A 77 0.24 1.73 23.36
N ALA A 78 1.00 1.67 22.26
CA ALA A 78 1.17 0.43 21.50
C ALA A 78 1.79 -0.67 22.40
N VAL A 79 1.25 -1.88 22.27
CA VAL A 79 1.68 -3.04 23.06
C VAL A 79 2.63 -3.89 22.23
N LEU A 80 3.76 -4.28 22.82
CA LEU A 80 4.69 -5.20 22.18
C LEU A 80 4.21 -6.63 22.39
N TRP A 81 4.19 -7.43 21.32
CA TRP A 81 3.82 -8.83 21.36
C TRP A 81 5.06 -9.72 21.20
N CYS A 82 5.20 -10.68 22.10
CA CYS A 82 6.24 -11.70 22.07
C CYS A 82 5.60 -13.09 22.11
N ASP A 83 5.84 -13.87 21.06
CA ASP A 83 5.61 -15.32 21.08
C ASP A 83 6.72 -15.95 21.93
N VAL A 84 6.33 -16.54 23.06
CA VAL A 84 7.26 -17.06 24.06
C VAL A 84 7.57 -18.51 23.74
N GLN A 85 8.86 -18.81 23.50
CA GLN A 85 9.37 -20.17 23.38
C GLN A 85 10.35 -20.46 24.51
N LEU A 86 10.40 -21.71 24.98
CA LEU A 86 11.41 -22.16 25.95
C LEU A 86 12.56 -22.89 25.25
N THR A 87 13.78 -22.53 25.62
CA THR A 87 14.99 -23.27 25.28
C THR A 87 15.09 -24.56 26.11
N LYS A 88 16.03 -25.44 25.75
CA LYS A 88 16.35 -26.69 26.47
C LYS A 88 16.59 -26.51 27.97
N ASP A 89 17.21 -25.39 28.34
CA ASP A 89 17.53 -25.01 29.72
C ASP A 89 16.43 -24.17 30.40
N GLY A 90 15.26 -24.04 29.77
CA GLY A 90 14.09 -23.37 30.32
C GLY A 90 14.14 -21.84 30.28
N THR A 91 15.02 -21.26 29.47
CA THR A 91 15.06 -19.81 29.23
C THR A 91 13.95 -19.43 28.25
N GLY A 92 13.14 -18.42 28.60
CA GLY A 92 12.10 -17.92 27.72
C GLY A 92 12.61 -16.82 26.77
N ILE A 93 12.47 -17.09 25.48
CA ILE A 93 12.88 -16.21 24.38
C ILE A 93 11.66 -15.69 23.62
N CYS A 94 11.80 -14.52 23.01
CA CYS A 94 10.84 -14.02 22.03
C CYS A 94 11.22 -14.54 20.65
N PHE A 95 10.41 -15.44 20.11
CA PHE A 95 10.63 -16.07 18.83
C PHE A 95 9.29 -16.57 18.25
N PRO A 96 9.00 -16.31 16.95
CA PRO A 96 7.65 -16.44 16.40
C PRO A 96 7.08 -17.88 16.40
N ASP A 97 7.96 -18.88 16.31
CA ASP A 97 7.57 -20.27 16.08
C ASP A 97 8.29 -21.27 17.00
N LEU A 98 7.67 -22.44 17.21
CA LEU A 98 8.31 -23.52 17.97
C LEU A 98 9.57 -24.05 17.25
N THR A 99 9.52 -24.08 15.91
CA THR A 99 10.63 -24.48 15.06
C THR A 99 11.40 -23.27 14.57
N MET A 100 12.72 -23.43 14.40
CA MET A 100 13.62 -22.28 14.23
C MET A 100 13.98 -21.97 12.77
N MET A 101 13.61 -22.83 11.82
CA MET A 101 14.07 -22.70 10.43
C MET A 101 13.56 -21.43 9.73
N ASN A 102 12.30 -21.06 9.91
CA ASN A 102 11.70 -20.01 9.07
C ASN A 102 12.16 -18.59 9.46
N ALA A 103 12.45 -18.33 10.72
CA ALA A 103 12.77 -16.99 11.23
C ALA A 103 14.22 -16.86 11.73
N SER A 104 15.10 -17.83 11.44
CA SER A 104 16.52 -17.73 11.80
C SER A 104 17.45 -18.48 10.87
N ASN A 105 18.75 -18.17 10.94
CA ASN A 105 19.80 -18.89 10.23
C ASN A 105 20.20 -20.23 10.89
N ILE A 106 19.31 -20.88 11.67
CA ILE A 106 19.62 -22.09 12.45
C ILE A 106 20.20 -23.23 11.60
N GLN A 107 19.78 -23.33 10.34
CA GLN A 107 20.27 -24.33 9.40
C GLN A 107 21.77 -24.17 9.10
N ASP A 108 22.26 -22.94 9.02
CA ASP A 108 23.67 -22.65 8.78
C ASP A 108 24.49 -22.84 10.06
N ALA A 109 23.95 -22.42 11.20
CA ALA A 109 24.60 -22.58 12.49
C ALA A 109 24.71 -24.06 12.92
N TYR A 110 23.68 -24.87 12.66
CA TYR A 110 23.56 -26.25 13.14
C TYR A 110 22.95 -27.22 12.12
N PRO A 111 23.55 -27.43 10.93
CA PRO A 111 22.94 -28.15 9.81
C PRO A 111 22.52 -29.60 10.09
N LYS A 112 23.11 -30.23 11.11
CA LYS A 112 22.91 -31.65 11.45
C LYS A 112 22.04 -31.88 12.69
N ARG A 113 21.54 -30.83 13.35
CA ARG A 113 20.79 -30.92 14.62
C ARG A 113 19.27 -30.79 14.46
N LYS A 114 18.72 -31.39 13.41
CA LYS A 114 17.26 -31.55 13.29
C LYS A 114 16.79 -32.74 14.13
N ASN A 115 15.64 -32.60 14.78
CA ASN A 115 14.96 -33.68 15.47
C ASN A 115 13.53 -33.81 14.95
N SER A 116 12.86 -34.89 15.36
CA SER A 116 11.45 -35.13 15.03
C SER A 116 10.65 -35.28 16.32
N TYR A 117 9.61 -34.47 16.46
CA TYR A 117 8.70 -34.49 17.61
C TYR A 117 7.24 -34.50 17.14
N LEU A 118 6.35 -34.92 18.03
CA LEU A 118 4.91 -34.78 17.81
C LEU A 118 4.46 -33.41 18.28
N VAL A 119 4.14 -32.52 17.36
CA VAL A 119 3.55 -31.21 17.64
C VAL A 119 2.05 -31.33 17.45
N ASN A 120 1.28 -31.24 18.53
CA ASN A 120 -0.17 -31.44 18.52
C ASN A 120 -0.60 -32.75 17.82
N GLY A 121 0.19 -33.81 18.00
CA GLY A 121 -0.05 -35.13 17.41
C GLY A 121 0.47 -35.31 15.98
N VAL A 122 1.00 -34.27 15.35
CA VAL A 122 1.59 -34.33 14.00
C VAL A 122 3.11 -34.54 14.10
N PRO A 123 3.69 -35.56 13.44
CA PRO A 123 5.13 -35.70 13.33
C PRO A 123 5.75 -34.53 12.54
N THR A 124 6.59 -33.75 13.20
CA THR A 124 7.25 -32.57 12.63
C THR A 124 8.75 -32.73 12.79
N GLN A 125 9.48 -32.67 11.67
CA GLN A 125 10.95 -32.75 11.65
C GLN A 125 11.55 -31.38 11.35
N ASP A 126 12.25 -30.80 12.32
CA ASP A 126 12.84 -29.45 12.22
C ASP A 126 13.89 -29.23 13.32
N TRP A 127 14.43 -28.02 13.44
CA TRP A 127 15.17 -27.54 14.61
C TRP A 127 14.21 -26.96 15.63
N PHE A 128 14.15 -27.56 16.81
CA PHE A 128 13.24 -27.12 17.86
C PHE A 128 13.98 -26.30 18.92
N THR A 129 13.31 -25.29 19.46
CA THR A 129 13.86 -24.47 20.56
C THR A 129 14.31 -25.31 21.76
N ILE A 130 13.63 -26.43 22.04
CA ILE A 130 13.97 -27.37 23.13
C ILE A 130 15.26 -28.18 22.92
N ASP A 131 15.85 -28.13 21.73
CA ASP A 131 17.11 -28.84 21.42
C ASP A 131 18.36 -28.02 21.76
N PHE A 132 18.18 -26.72 21.97
CA PHE A 132 19.24 -25.74 22.16
C PHE A 132 19.13 -25.09 23.53
N THR A 133 20.24 -24.98 24.25
CA THR A 133 20.32 -24.07 25.40
C THR A 133 20.36 -22.62 24.92
N PHE A 134 20.01 -21.65 25.76
CA PHE A 134 20.11 -20.25 25.35
C PHE A 134 21.54 -19.86 24.92
N LYS A 135 22.56 -20.47 25.53
CA LYS A 135 23.96 -20.30 25.13
C LYS A 135 24.26 -20.81 23.73
N ASP A 136 23.64 -21.92 23.30
CA ASP A 136 23.80 -22.43 21.94
C ASP A 136 23.26 -21.44 20.90
N LEU A 137 22.25 -20.63 21.26
CA LEU A 137 21.64 -19.65 20.34
C LEU A 137 22.49 -18.39 20.10
N SER A 138 23.65 -18.26 20.73
CA SER A 138 24.53 -17.09 20.55
C SER A 138 25.09 -16.90 19.13
N SER A 139 25.11 -17.96 18.31
CA SER A 139 25.49 -17.92 16.90
C SER A 139 24.30 -17.99 15.94
N VAL A 140 23.08 -17.88 16.46
CA VAL A 140 21.83 -17.92 15.71
C VAL A 140 21.26 -16.51 15.62
N PHE A 141 21.00 -16.05 14.41
CA PHE A 141 20.50 -14.73 14.10
C PHE A 141 19.10 -14.81 13.49
N LEU A 142 18.26 -13.84 13.85
CA LEU A 142 16.93 -13.66 13.28
C LEU A 142 17.06 -13.18 11.83
N ILE A 143 16.25 -13.76 10.95
CA ILE A 143 16.12 -13.40 9.54
C ILE A 143 14.63 -13.23 9.20
N ARG A 144 14.31 -12.72 8.02
CA ARG A 144 12.92 -12.63 7.54
C ARG A 144 12.22 -13.99 7.57
N GLY A 145 11.04 -14.02 8.19
CA GLY A 145 10.16 -15.20 8.22
C GLY A 145 9.36 -15.42 6.94
N ILE A 146 9.21 -14.37 6.13
CA ILE A 146 8.37 -14.34 4.94
C ILE A 146 9.26 -13.92 3.76
N LEU A 147 9.40 -14.82 2.78
CA LEU A 147 10.34 -14.63 1.67
C LEU A 147 9.95 -13.51 0.69
N SER A 148 8.70 -13.05 0.70
CA SER A 148 8.30 -11.87 -0.06
C SER A 148 8.76 -10.54 0.57
N ARG A 149 9.23 -10.56 1.82
CA ARG A 149 9.84 -9.39 2.49
C ARG A 149 11.33 -9.25 2.12
N SER A 150 11.87 -8.04 2.27
CA SER A 150 13.25 -7.72 1.92
C SER A 150 14.29 -8.54 2.71
N ASP A 151 15.32 -9.06 2.03
CA ASP A 151 16.50 -9.70 2.64
C ASP A 151 17.48 -8.70 3.24
N ALA A 152 17.32 -7.41 2.93
CA ALA A 152 18.34 -6.41 3.23
C ALA A 152 18.71 -6.35 4.72
N PHE A 153 17.85 -6.89 5.58
CA PHE A 153 18.03 -6.94 7.03
C PHE A 153 18.51 -8.30 7.57
N ASP A 154 18.61 -9.35 6.74
CA ASP A 154 18.97 -10.70 7.19
C ASP A 154 20.43 -10.77 7.68
N ASP A 155 21.33 -9.99 7.08
CA ASP A 155 22.76 -9.94 7.44
C ASP A 155 23.08 -9.00 8.61
N ASN A 156 22.07 -8.36 9.21
CA ASN A 156 22.26 -7.44 10.33
C ASN A 156 22.62 -8.15 11.65
N ARG A 157 22.61 -9.49 11.67
CA ARG A 157 22.99 -10.32 12.83
C ARG A 157 22.16 -10.03 14.08
N TYR A 158 20.85 -9.85 13.91
CA TYR A 158 19.94 -9.66 15.04
C TYR A 158 19.93 -10.90 15.95
N THR A 159 20.25 -10.73 17.22
CA THR A 159 20.27 -11.84 18.19
C THR A 159 18.88 -12.13 18.74
N ILE A 160 18.59 -13.40 19.01
CA ILE A 160 17.38 -13.81 19.72
C ILE A 160 17.43 -13.26 21.16
N SER A 161 16.40 -12.52 21.55
CA SER A 161 16.34 -11.88 22.87
C SER A 161 15.49 -12.69 23.86
N THR A 162 15.86 -12.66 25.14
CA THR A 162 14.98 -13.19 26.19
C THR A 162 13.80 -12.24 26.44
N VAL A 163 12.72 -12.75 27.02
CA VAL A 163 11.59 -11.93 27.47
C VAL A 163 12.06 -10.83 28.44
N GLN A 164 13.02 -11.14 29.32
CA GLN A 164 13.60 -10.19 30.27
C GLN A 164 14.39 -9.09 29.55
N ASP A 165 15.16 -9.44 28.52
CA ASP A 165 15.96 -8.47 27.76
C ASP A 165 15.07 -7.46 27.05
N VAL A 166 14.03 -7.93 26.35
CA VAL A 166 13.04 -7.05 25.68
C VAL A 166 12.41 -6.10 26.70
N ALA A 167 11.93 -6.61 27.84
CA ALA A 167 11.29 -5.80 28.87
C ALA A 167 12.23 -4.78 29.51
N THR A 168 13.48 -5.15 29.78
CA THR A 168 14.43 -4.27 30.49
C THR A 168 15.07 -3.23 29.59
N GLN A 169 15.36 -3.57 28.33
CA GLN A 169 15.99 -2.68 27.37
C GLN A 169 14.98 -1.68 26.79
N LEU A 170 13.76 -2.13 26.50
CA LEU A 170 12.75 -1.28 25.82
C LEU A 170 11.73 -0.67 26.79
N LYS A 171 11.47 -1.31 27.93
CA LYS A 171 10.49 -0.85 28.94
C LYS A 171 9.15 -0.49 28.29
N PRO A 172 8.52 -1.43 27.57
CA PRO A 172 7.30 -1.14 26.84
C PRO A 172 6.17 -0.71 27.77
N VAL A 173 5.28 0.16 27.27
CA VAL A 173 4.09 0.62 28.02
C VAL A 173 3.13 -0.54 28.31
N GLY A 174 3.05 -1.51 27.39
CA GLY A 174 2.43 -2.80 27.68
C GLY A 174 3.16 -3.94 26.98
N PHE A 175 3.22 -5.08 27.65
CA PHE A 175 3.86 -6.28 27.14
C PHE A 175 2.89 -7.47 27.10
N TRP A 176 2.72 -8.02 25.90
CA TRP A 176 1.86 -9.16 25.62
C TRP A 176 2.71 -10.39 25.37
N LEU A 177 2.54 -11.41 26.21
CA LEU A 177 3.19 -12.71 26.05
C LEU A 177 2.20 -13.73 25.51
N ASN A 178 2.54 -14.39 24.40
CA ASN A 178 1.72 -15.45 23.82
C ASN A 178 2.39 -16.81 23.98
N VAL A 179 1.68 -17.75 24.60
CA VAL A 179 2.10 -19.14 24.82
C VAL A 179 1.37 -20.05 23.84
N GLN A 180 2.06 -20.46 22.78
CA GLN A 180 1.44 -21.24 21.69
C GLN A 180 1.30 -22.74 22.02
N TYR A 181 2.22 -23.32 22.80
CA TYR A 181 2.40 -24.78 22.91
C TYR A 181 2.66 -25.29 24.35
N ASP A 182 1.85 -24.89 25.34
CA ASP A 182 2.04 -25.28 26.76
C ASP A 182 2.10 -26.81 26.94
N ALA A 183 1.19 -27.55 26.30
CA ALA A 183 1.16 -29.00 26.34
C ALA A 183 2.43 -29.66 25.77
N PHE A 184 2.99 -29.11 24.69
CA PHE A 184 4.25 -29.60 24.12
C PHE A 184 5.40 -29.46 25.11
N TYR A 185 5.58 -28.27 25.71
CA TYR A 185 6.64 -28.06 26.68
C TYR A 185 6.50 -28.97 27.91
N ALA A 186 5.28 -29.20 28.39
CA ALA A 186 5.02 -30.14 29.48
C ALA A 186 5.45 -31.58 29.15
N GLN A 187 5.21 -32.06 27.92
CA GLN A 187 5.68 -33.38 27.46
C GLN A 187 7.21 -33.51 27.45
N HIS A 188 7.91 -32.38 27.32
CA HIS A 188 9.36 -32.30 27.29
C HIS A 188 9.97 -31.87 28.63
N ASN A 189 9.23 -32.01 29.75
CA ASN A 189 9.67 -31.66 31.10
C ASN A 189 10.04 -30.17 31.29
N LEU A 190 9.50 -29.29 30.45
CA LEU A 190 9.59 -27.85 30.58
C LEU A 190 8.23 -27.28 31.03
N SER A 191 8.23 -26.14 31.72
CA SER A 191 7.01 -25.56 32.30
C SER A 191 6.92 -24.07 31.99
N MET A 192 6.03 -23.72 31.05
CA MET A 192 5.68 -22.33 30.75
C MET A 192 5.15 -21.62 31.99
N SER A 193 4.30 -22.28 32.76
CA SER A 193 3.77 -21.72 34.03
C SER A 193 4.88 -21.36 35.02
N THR A 194 5.89 -22.22 35.17
CA THR A 194 7.03 -21.94 36.08
C THR A 194 7.86 -20.77 35.56
N PHE A 195 8.15 -20.74 34.25
CA PHE A 195 8.86 -19.64 33.61
C PHE A 195 8.12 -18.30 33.80
N LEU A 196 6.83 -18.26 33.46
CA LEU A 196 5.99 -17.05 33.53
C LEU A 196 5.89 -16.50 34.97
N LEU A 197 5.70 -17.36 35.96
CA LEU A 197 5.69 -16.95 37.37
C LEU A 197 7.05 -16.43 37.83
N SER A 198 8.15 -16.97 37.30
CA SER A 198 9.50 -16.50 37.60
C SER A 198 9.75 -15.12 36.99
N VAL A 199 9.51 -14.97 35.68
CA VAL A 199 9.78 -13.72 34.95
C VAL A 199 8.83 -12.59 35.38
N SER A 200 7.60 -12.90 35.80
CA SER A 200 6.65 -11.88 36.32
C SER A 200 7.12 -11.16 37.59
N LYS A 201 8.16 -11.66 38.28
CA LYS A 201 8.76 -10.99 39.44
C LYS A 201 9.58 -9.76 39.02
N THR A 202 10.06 -9.73 37.78
CA THR A 202 10.97 -8.72 37.25
C THR A 202 10.43 -8.02 36.00
N VAL A 203 9.44 -8.60 35.34
CA VAL A 203 8.78 -8.08 34.14
C VAL A 203 7.30 -7.85 34.41
N ALA A 204 6.80 -6.67 34.07
CA ALA A 204 5.38 -6.41 34.01
C ALA A 204 4.81 -7.12 32.76
N ILE A 205 3.86 -8.03 32.99
CA ILE A 205 3.13 -8.74 31.94
C ILE A 205 1.70 -8.22 31.98
N ASP A 206 1.28 -7.51 30.95
CA ASP A 206 -0.04 -6.89 30.87
C ASP A 206 -1.07 -7.85 30.29
N TYR A 207 -0.64 -8.66 29.32
CA TYR A 207 -1.49 -9.61 28.62
C TYR A 207 -0.79 -10.96 28.50
N LEU A 208 -1.57 -12.02 28.67
CA LEU A 208 -1.11 -13.39 28.51
C LEU A 208 -2.14 -14.17 27.70
N SER A 209 -1.72 -14.64 26.52
CA SER A 209 -2.58 -15.41 25.64
C SER A 209 -2.07 -16.81 25.40
N SER A 210 -3.01 -17.70 25.05
CA SER A 210 -2.72 -19.06 24.62
C SER A 210 -3.91 -19.61 23.84
N PRO A 211 -3.68 -20.49 22.86
CA PRO A 211 -4.75 -21.24 22.21
C PRO A 211 -5.19 -22.45 23.04
N GLU A 212 -4.49 -22.82 24.12
CA GLU A 212 -4.79 -24.01 24.92
C GLU A 212 -5.65 -23.67 26.15
N VAL A 213 -6.81 -24.31 26.32
CA VAL A 213 -7.72 -24.03 27.45
C VAL A 213 -7.10 -24.48 28.79
N ASN A 214 -6.39 -25.60 28.80
CA ASN A 214 -5.74 -26.11 30.01
C ASN A 214 -4.65 -25.18 30.54
N PHE A 215 -3.98 -24.40 29.68
CA PHE A 215 -2.99 -23.41 30.11
C PHE A 215 -3.60 -22.43 31.12
N PHE A 216 -4.78 -21.86 30.82
CA PHE A 216 -5.47 -20.92 31.70
C PHE A 216 -5.91 -21.55 33.03
N ARG A 217 -6.33 -22.82 33.01
CA ARG A 217 -6.70 -23.56 34.24
C ARG A 217 -5.49 -23.76 35.15
N ASN A 218 -4.33 -24.02 34.57
CA ASN A 218 -3.10 -24.31 35.30
C ASN A 218 -2.47 -23.06 35.91
N ILE A 219 -2.56 -21.92 35.21
CA ILE A 219 -1.85 -20.69 35.58
C ILE A 219 -2.75 -19.63 36.24
N GLY A 220 -4.05 -19.63 35.93
CA GLY A 220 -4.96 -18.54 36.28
C GLY A 220 -5.06 -18.25 37.78
N SER A 221 -5.11 -19.28 38.61
CA SER A 221 -5.15 -19.14 40.08
C SER A 221 -3.82 -18.75 40.72
N ARG A 222 -2.71 -18.88 39.97
CA ARG A 222 -1.35 -18.64 40.47
C ARG A 222 -0.93 -17.18 40.31
N PHE A 223 -1.54 -16.46 39.38
CA PHE A 223 -1.43 -15.02 39.30
C PHE A 223 -2.40 -14.35 40.29
N GLY A 224 -1.90 -13.34 41.02
CA GLY A 224 -2.74 -12.58 41.96
C GLY A 224 -3.75 -11.68 41.25
N LYS A 225 -4.55 -10.92 42.02
CA LYS A 225 -5.57 -9.99 41.49
C LYS A 225 -5.02 -8.90 40.54
N LYS A 226 -3.71 -8.67 40.56
CA LYS A 226 -2.99 -7.74 39.69
C LYS A 226 -2.21 -8.45 38.57
N GLY A 227 -2.59 -9.69 38.26
CA GLY A 227 -1.99 -10.47 37.17
C GLY A 227 -2.37 -9.94 35.79
N PRO A 228 -1.81 -10.56 34.73
CA PRO A 228 -2.11 -10.17 33.35
C PRO A 228 -3.58 -10.41 33.00
N LYS A 229 -4.06 -9.69 31.99
CA LYS A 229 -5.31 -10.03 31.31
C LYS A 229 -5.12 -11.34 30.54
N PHE A 230 -5.94 -12.34 30.84
CA PHE A 230 -5.96 -13.60 30.09
C PHE A 230 -6.77 -13.47 28.81
N VAL A 231 -6.16 -13.81 27.67
CA VAL A 231 -6.79 -13.72 26.36
C VAL A 231 -6.74 -15.06 25.65
N PHE A 232 -7.90 -15.66 25.37
CA PHE A 232 -7.97 -16.94 24.68
C PHE A 232 -7.77 -16.73 23.17
N ARG A 233 -6.75 -17.37 22.58
CA ARG A 233 -6.45 -17.25 21.15
C ARG A 233 -7.17 -18.34 20.37
N PHE A 234 -8.04 -17.94 19.44
CA PHE A 234 -8.63 -18.85 18.47
C PHE A 234 -7.65 -19.11 17.33
N LEU A 235 -7.62 -20.35 16.84
CA LEU A 235 -6.96 -20.71 15.58
C LEU A 235 -8.01 -20.82 14.46
N GLU A 236 -7.78 -21.61 13.42
CA GLU A 236 -8.79 -21.81 12.38
C GLU A 236 -10.01 -22.56 12.92
N LYS A 237 -11.19 -22.33 12.32
CA LYS A 237 -12.46 -22.85 12.86
C LYS A 237 -12.50 -24.38 12.95
N ASP A 238 -11.80 -25.05 12.05
CA ASP A 238 -11.75 -26.51 11.97
C ASP A 238 -10.59 -27.12 12.78
N ASP A 239 -9.66 -26.29 13.27
CA ASP A 239 -8.61 -26.75 14.18
C ASP A 239 -9.22 -27.23 15.50
N VAL A 240 -8.61 -28.26 16.09
CA VAL A 240 -9.05 -28.86 17.35
C VAL A 240 -8.20 -28.32 18.49
N GLU A 241 -8.87 -27.79 19.52
CA GLU A 241 -8.20 -27.38 20.75
C GLU A 241 -7.82 -28.63 21.56
N VAL A 242 -6.53 -28.73 21.89
CA VAL A 242 -5.88 -29.96 22.37
C VAL A 242 -6.41 -30.48 23.70
N SER A 243 -6.96 -29.61 24.57
CA SER A 243 -7.38 -30.00 25.91
C SER A 243 -8.85 -30.33 26.07
N THR A 244 -9.70 -29.75 25.23
CA THR A 244 -11.15 -29.94 25.22
C THR A 244 -11.60 -30.90 24.13
N ASN A 245 -10.73 -31.19 23.16
CA ASN A 245 -11.02 -31.99 21.97
C ASN A 245 -12.25 -31.47 21.19
N GLN A 246 -12.47 -30.15 21.24
CA GLN A 246 -13.48 -29.43 20.48
C GLN A 246 -12.81 -28.55 19.44
N THR A 247 -13.49 -28.31 18.32
CA THR A 247 -12.99 -27.34 17.34
C THR A 247 -13.11 -25.91 17.87
N TYR A 248 -12.23 -25.01 17.43
CA TYR A 248 -12.36 -23.58 17.75
C TYR A 248 -13.69 -23.00 17.24
N GLY A 249 -14.22 -23.50 16.12
CA GLY A 249 -15.55 -23.18 15.62
C GLY A 249 -16.72 -23.65 16.50
N SER A 250 -16.51 -24.68 17.33
CA SER A 250 -17.45 -25.07 18.40
C SER A 250 -17.32 -24.14 19.61
N LEU A 251 -16.08 -23.90 20.06
CA LEU A 251 -15.79 -23.05 21.21
C LEU A 251 -16.28 -21.61 21.01
N MET A 252 -16.22 -21.07 19.78
CA MET A 252 -16.68 -19.71 19.48
C MET A 252 -18.19 -19.54 19.69
N LYS A 253 -18.97 -20.62 19.71
CA LYS A 253 -20.42 -20.60 19.98
C LYS A 253 -20.74 -20.60 21.47
N ASN A 254 -19.76 -20.84 22.34
CA ASN A 254 -19.92 -20.89 23.79
C ASN A 254 -19.00 -19.88 24.49
N LEU A 255 -19.21 -18.60 24.20
CA LEU A 255 -18.42 -17.50 24.76
C LEU A 255 -18.57 -17.39 26.28
N THR A 256 -19.70 -17.84 26.85
CA THR A 256 -19.88 -17.94 28.31
C THR A 256 -18.91 -18.93 28.95
N PHE A 257 -18.59 -20.04 28.27
CA PHE A 257 -17.56 -20.97 28.73
C PHE A 257 -16.17 -20.32 28.67
N VAL A 258 -15.84 -19.63 27.57
CA VAL A 258 -14.56 -18.90 27.42
C VAL A 258 -14.39 -17.85 28.53
N LYS A 259 -15.46 -17.12 28.86
CA LYS A 259 -15.47 -16.12 29.92
C LYS A 259 -15.12 -16.67 31.31
N THR A 260 -15.25 -17.98 31.54
CA THR A 260 -14.88 -18.58 32.84
C THR A 260 -13.37 -18.55 33.13
N PHE A 261 -12.54 -18.39 32.11
CA PHE A 261 -11.08 -18.41 32.25
C PHE A 261 -10.35 -17.27 31.52
N ALA A 262 -11.01 -16.55 30.61
CA ALA A 262 -10.42 -15.43 29.87
C ALA A 262 -11.23 -14.13 30.04
N SER A 263 -10.52 -13.01 29.94
CA SER A 263 -11.11 -11.66 29.93
C SER A 263 -11.26 -11.09 28.52
N GLY A 264 -10.56 -11.67 27.54
CA GLY A 264 -10.75 -11.36 26.13
C GLY A 264 -10.45 -12.55 25.24
N VAL A 265 -10.64 -12.36 23.94
CA VAL A 265 -10.38 -13.35 22.89
C VAL A 265 -9.55 -12.70 21.78
N LEU A 266 -8.60 -13.44 21.22
CA LEU A 266 -7.87 -13.06 20.01
C LEU A 266 -8.32 -13.97 18.87
N VAL A 267 -8.84 -13.40 17.79
CA VAL A 267 -9.41 -14.16 16.67
C VAL A 267 -8.82 -13.77 15.31
N PRO A 268 -8.63 -14.72 14.39
CA PRO A 268 -8.38 -14.41 12.99
C PRO A 268 -9.48 -13.50 12.42
N LYS A 269 -9.11 -12.54 11.56
CA LYS A 269 -10.03 -11.62 10.88
C LYS A 269 -11.27 -12.30 10.27
N SER A 270 -11.10 -13.53 9.77
CA SER A 270 -12.16 -14.36 9.15
C SER A 270 -13.30 -14.78 10.08
N TYR A 271 -13.14 -14.64 11.40
CA TYR A 271 -14.22 -14.84 12.38
C TYR A 271 -15.21 -13.66 12.37
N ILE A 272 -14.72 -12.47 12.06
CA ILE A 272 -15.49 -11.22 12.09
C ILE A 272 -15.98 -10.90 10.68
N TRP A 273 -15.08 -10.86 9.71
CA TRP A 273 -15.36 -10.62 8.29
C TRP A 273 -15.00 -11.88 7.49
N PRO A 274 -15.96 -12.80 7.26
CA PRO A 274 -15.71 -13.96 6.44
C PRO A 274 -15.41 -13.54 4.99
N VAL A 275 -14.56 -14.32 4.32
CA VAL A 275 -14.13 -14.04 2.95
C VAL A 275 -14.44 -15.25 2.06
N ASP A 276 -15.02 -15.00 0.90
CA ASP A 276 -15.19 -15.98 -0.18
C ASP A 276 -14.52 -15.46 -1.44
N SER A 277 -13.54 -16.21 -1.97
CA SER A 277 -12.83 -15.89 -3.20
C SER A 277 -12.24 -14.47 -3.20
N GLN A 278 -11.69 -14.03 -2.06
CA GLN A 278 -11.17 -12.68 -1.77
C GLN A 278 -12.23 -11.55 -1.76
N TYR A 279 -13.51 -11.86 -1.61
CA TYR A 279 -14.57 -10.88 -1.37
C TYR A 279 -15.13 -11.03 0.03
N LEU A 280 -15.41 -9.90 0.68
CA LEU A 280 -16.09 -9.88 1.98
C LEU A 280 -17.50 -10.44 1.85
N LEU A 281 -17.86 -11.32 2.77
CA LEU A 281 -19.23 -11.66 3.11
C LEU A 281 -19.73 -10.71 4.21
N PRO A 282 -21.05 -10.69 4.51
CA PRO A 282 -21.55 -9.94 5.65
C PRO A 282 -20.78 -10.29 6.94
N HIS A 283 -20.43 -9.28 7.75
CA HIS A 283 -19.78 -9.53 9.02
C HIS A 283 -20.66 -10.37 9.94
N THR A 284 -20.03 -11.09 10.86
CA THR A 284 -20.73 -11.89 11.87
C THR A 284 -21.16 -11.03 13.06
N SER A 285 -21.98 -11.58 13.96
CA SER A 285 -22.31 -10.98 15.26
C SER A 285 -21.24 -11.22 16.33
N PHE A 286 -20.10 -11.82 15.98
CA PHE A 286 -19.14 -12.35 16.94
C PHE A 286 -18.64 -11.28 17.93
N VAL A 287 -18.33 -10.08 17.44
CA VAL A 287 -17.83 -8.97 18.27
C VAL A 287 -18.88 -8.58 19.31
N GLN A 288 -20.12 -8.35 18.86
CA GLN A 288 -21.23 -7.97 19.75
C GLN A 288 -21.57 -9.08 20.75
N ASP A 289 -21.56 -10.34 20.32
CA ASP A 289 -21.83 -11.50 21.19
C ASP A 289 -20.74 -11.67 22.26
N ALA A 290 -19.47 -11.45 21.91
CA ALA A 290 -18.35 -11.46 22.85
C ALA A 290 -18.43 -10.30 23.83
N HIS A 291 -18.72 -9.08 23.37
CA HIS A 291 -18.92 -7.92 24.24
C HIS A 291 -20.08 -8.14 25.21
N LYS A 292 -21.20 -8.72 24.74
CA LYS A 292 -22.34 -9.09 25.59
C LYS A 292 -21.98 -10.14 26.65
N ALA A 293 -21.05 -11.03 26.35
CA ALA A 293 -20.47 -11.97 27.32
C ALA A 293 -19.39 -11.33 28.22
N GLY A 294 -19.07 -10.06 28.02
CA GLY A 294 -18.05 -9.32 28.77
C GLY A 294 -16.61 -9.70 28.38
N LEU A 295 -16.37 -10.10 27.14
CA LEU A 295 -15.06 -10.42 26.59
C LEU A 295 -14.60 -9.30 25.65
N GLU A 296 -13.39 -8.79 25.85
CA GLU A 296 -12.69 -7.95 24.86
C GLU A 296 -12.38 -8.80 23.62
N VAL A 297 -12.43 -8.21 22.42
CA VAL A 297 -12.14 -8.87 21.15
C VAL A 297 -10.94 -8.22 20.48
N TYR A 298 -9.90 -8.99 20.30
CA TYR A 298 -8.71 -8.62 19.56
C TYR A 298 -8.71 -9.36 18.22
N ALA A 299 -8.42 -8.66 17.13
CA ALA A 299 -8.38 -9.26 15.79
C ALA A 299 -6.93 -9.43 15.31
N SER A 300 -6.60 -10.58 14.71
CA SER A 300 -5.25 -10.90 14.21
C SER A 300 -5.20 -11.17 12.72
N GLY A 301 -4.00 -11.01 12.14
CA GLY A 301 -3.72 -11.30 10.73
C GLY A 301 -3.65 -10.05 9.85
N PHE A 302 -3.39 -8.88 10.46
CA PHE A 302 -3.22 -7.64 9.72
C PHE A 302 -1.77 -7.50 9.23
N ALA A 303 -1.62 -7.41 7.91
CA ALA A 303 -0.37 -7.19 7.22
C ALA A 303 -0.65 -6.35 5.96
N ASN A 304 0.19 -5.38 5.67
CA ASN A 304 0.02 -4.49 4.52
C ASN A 304 0.50 -5.15 3.22
N ASP A 305 1.38 -6.15 3.32
CA ASP A 305 2.07 -6.82 2.23
C ASP A 305 1.42 -8.18 1.86
N PHE A 306 0.10 -8.24 1.94
CA PHE A 306 -0.68 -9.45 1.68
C PHE A 306 -1.95 -9.16 0.87
N ASP A 307 -2.49 -10.19 0.20
CA ASP A 307 -3.75 -10.08 -0.53
C ASP A 307 -4.92 -9.86 0.45
N ILE A 308 -5.39 -8.63 0.53
CA ILE A 308 -6.61 -8.26 1.25
C ILE A 308 -7.82 -8.34 0.33
N ALA A 309 -9.03 -8.40 0.90
CA ALA A 309 -10.24 -8.51 0.12
C ALA A 309 -10.39 -7.36 -0.90
N TYR A 310 -10.88 -7.67 -2.11
CA TYR A 310 -11.07 -6.68 -3.19
C TYR A 310 -11.96 -5.50 -2.79
N ASN A 311 -12.83 -5.69 -1.80
CA ASN A 311 -13.66 -4.64 -1.22
C ASN A 311 -12.87 -3.47 -0.63
N TYR A 312 -11.60 -3.69 -0.26
CA TYR A 312 -10.71 -2.66 0.26
C TYR A 312 -9.84 -2.02 -0.82
N SER A 313 -9.94 -2.43 -2.09
CA SER A 313 -9.14 -1.84 -3.18
C SER A 313 -7.63 -1.82 -2.88
N PHE A 314 -7.11 -2.88 -2.27
CA PHE A 314 -5.71 -3.02 -1.81
C PHE A 314 -5.24 -1.97 -0.78
N ASP A 315 -6.17 -1.28 -0.13
CA ASP A 315 -5.88 -0.27 0.90
C ASP A 315 -5.87 -0.89 2.31
N PRO A 316 -4.70 -1.10 2.94
CA PRO A 316 -4.64 -1.71 4.26
C PRO A 316 -5.31 -0.83 5.32
N LEU A 317 -5.23 0.49 5.20
CA LEU A 317 -5.86 1.42 6.14
C LEU A 317 -7.40 1.29 6.11
N ALA A 318 -7.99 1.06 4.93
CA ALA A 318 -9.41 0.75 4.82
C ALA A 318 -9.79 -0.57 5.53
N GLU A 319 -8.92 -1.58 5.46
CA GLU A 319 -9.11 -2.81 6.21
C GLU A 319 -9.12 -2.55 7.72
N TYR A 320 -8.12 -1.87 8.30
CA TYR A 320 -8.12 -1.56 9.74
C TYR A 320 -9.39 -0.83 10.18
N LEU A 321 -9.81 0.20 9.44
CA LEU A 321 -11.03 0.96 9.74
C LEU A 321 -12.28 0.08 9.75
N SER A 322 -12.36 -0.94 8.89
CA SER A 322 -13.50 -1.87 8.86
C SER A 322 -13.68 -2.72 10.13
N PHE A 323 -12.64 -2.85 10.96
CA PHE A 323 -12.69 -3.54 12.26
C PHE A 323 -12.78 -2.57 13.43
N MET A 324 -12.31 -1.33 13.27
CA MET A 324 -12.20 -0.34 14.35
C MET A 324 -13.36 0.65 14.37
N ASP A 325 -13.83 1.11 13.21
CA ASP A 325 -14.77 2.22 13.09
C ASP A 325 -15.62 2.10 11.82
N ASN A 326 -16.42 1.02 11.75
CA ASN A 326 -17.33 0.77 10.63
C ASN A 326 -18.78 1.27 10.88
N GLY A 327 -19.07 1.74 12.10
CA GLY A 327 -20.39 2.19 12.54
C GLY A 327 -21.25 1.15 13.25
N ASP A 328 -20.94 -0.14 13.13
CA ASP A 328 -21.71 -1.27 13.66
C ASP A 328 -21.05 -2.00 14.85
N PHE A 329 -19.71 -1.99 14.90
CA PHE A 329 -18.91 -2.45 16.05
C PHE A 329 -17.50 -1.85 16.02
N SER A 330 -16.76 -2.01 17.13
CA SER A 330 -15.31 -1.82 17.20
C SER A 330 -14.66 -2.99 17.92
N VAL A 331 -13.64 -3.60 17.33
CA VAL A 331 -12.76 -4.53 18.09
C VAL A 331 -11.98 -3.76 19.15
N ASP A 332 -11.68 -4.40 20.28
CA ASP A 332 -10.91 -3.82 21.38
C ASP A 332 -9.41 -3.69 21.06
N GLY A 333 -8.93 -4.36 20.01
CA GLY A 333 -7.61 -4.11 19.45
C GLY A 333 -7.27 -4.95 18.23
N VAL A 334 -6.14 -4.63 17.60
CA VAL A 334 -5.61 -5.36 16.44
C VAL A 334 -4.17 -5.78 16.66
N LEU A 335 -3.87 -7.03 16.32
CA LEU A 335 -2.52 -7.58 16.23
C LEU A 335 -2.01 -7.45 14.79
N SER A 336 -0.97 -6.65 14.61
CA SER A 336 -0.49 -6.20 13.31
C SER A 336 1.03 -6.33 13.16
N ASP A 337 1.46 -6.66 11.95
CA ASP A 337 2.85 -6.61 11.50
C ASP A 337 3.32 -5.18 11.18
N PHE A 338 2.35 -4.27 10.93
CA PHE A 338 2.55 -2.88 10.52
C PHE A 338 1.82 -1.95 11.50
N PRO A 339 2.31 -1.83 12.75
CA PRO A 339 1.63 -1.07 13.80
C PRO A 339 1.49 0.42 13.48
N LEU A 340 2.29 0.96 12.54
CA LEU A 340 2.12 2.33 12.01
C LEU A 340 0.76 2.53 11.34
N THR A 341 0.34 1.62 10.46
CA THR A 341 -0.95 1.74 9.75
C THR A 341 -2.13 1.56 10.72
N ALA A 342 -2.01 0.64 11.68
CA ALA A 342 -3.00 0.51 12.75
C ALA A 342 -3.08 1.79 13.62
N SER A 343 -1.92 2.40 13.90
CA SER A 343 -1.83 3.64 14.68
C SER A 343 -2.48 4.82 13.96
N SER A 344 -2.22 4.98 12.66
CA SER A 344 -2.85 6.02 11.86
C SER A 344 -4.36 5.78 11.74
N ALA A 345 -4.81 4.53 11.57
CA ALA A 345 -6.22 4.16 11.55
C ALA A 345 -6.96 4.63 12.81
N VAL A 346 -6.44 4.27 13.98
CA VAL A 346 -7.05 4.60 15.28
C VAL A 346 -7.07 6.11 15.53
N ASP A 347 -5.98 6.83 15.25
CA ASP A 347 -5.83 8.21 15.72
C ASP A 347 -6.13 9.29 14.67
N CYS A 348 -5.84 9.05 13.39
CA CYS A 348 -5.94 10.07 12.33
C CYS A 348 -7.16 9.90 11.43
N PHE A 349 -7.59 8.65 11.24
CA PHE A 349 -8.57 8.28 10.21
C PHE A 349 -9.91 7.78 10.75
N SER A 350 -10.00 7.51 12.05
CA SER A 350 -11.24 7.18 12.72
C SER A 350 -12.13 8.41 12.94
N HIS A 351 -13.41 8.15 13.06
CA HIS A 351 -14.49 9.09 13.30
C HIS A 351 -14.51 10.25 12.29
N LEU A 352 -14.03 9.99 11.07
CA LEU A 352 -14.16 10.88 9.94
C LEU A 352 -15.61 10.79 9.43
N GLY A 353 -16.41 11.80 9.72
CA GLY A 353 -17.73 11.92 9.11
C GLY A 353 -17.63 11.99 7.58
N SER A 354 -18.66 11.56 6.87
CA SER A 354 -18.74 11.66 5.41
C SER A 354 -18.55 13.09 4.86
N ASN A 355 -18.81 14.10 5.71
CA ASN A 355 -18.62 15.52 5.41
C ASN A 355 -17.38 16.13 6.09
N ALA A 356 -16.40 15.32 6.49
CA ALA A 356 -15.16 15.83 7.09
C ALA A 356 -14.48 16.85 6.15
N SER A 357 -14.12 18.00 6.71
CA SER A 357 -13.47 19.07 5.96
C SER A 357 -12.08 18.64 5.48
N THR A 358 -11.69 19.11 4.31
CA THR A 358 -10.32 18.97 3.80
C THR A 358 -9.37 19.75 4.70
N GLN A 359 -8.28 19.09 5.12
CA GLN A 359 -7.28 19.62 6.05
C GLN A 359 -6.01 20.11 5.35
N VAL A 360 -5.81 19.70 4.09
CA VAL A 360 -4.68 20.08 3.24
C VAL A 360 -5.19 20.43 1.85
N ASP A 361 -4.56 21.42 1.23
CA ASP A 361 -4.89 21.88 -0.12
C ASP A 361 -3.97 21.20 -1.15
N PHE A 362 -4.44 20.10 -1.74
CA PHE A 362 -3.86 19.49 -2.94
C PHE A 362 -4.96 18.83 -3.79
N LEU A 363 -4.70 18.64 -5.08
CA LEU A 363 -5.66 18.04 -6.01
C LEU A 363 -5.55 16.51 -6.07
N VAL A 364 -6.66 15.81 -5.89
CA VAL A 364 -6.82 14.39 -6.22
C VAL A 364 -7.28 14.30 -7.67
N ILE A 365 -6.37 13.92 -8.55
CA ILE A 365 -6.62 13.72 -9.97
C ILE A 365 -6.73 12.20 -10.21
N SER A 366 -7.81 11.73 -10.82
CA SER A 366 -7.90 10.32 -11.20
C SER A 366 -6.91 9.98 -12.31
N LYS A 367 -6.64 8.70 -12.51
CA LYS A 367 -5.97 8.18 -13.71
C LYS A 367 -6.93 7.24 -14.43
N ASN A 368 -7.51 7.70 -15.53
CA ASN A 368 -8.58 7.04 -16.28
C ASN A 368 -9.79 6.66 -15.39
N GLY A 369 -10.15 7.51 -14.43
CA GLY A 369 -11.14 7.22 -13.38
C GLY A 369 -10.54 6.38 -12.23
N ALA A 370 -11.38 5.58 -11.55
CA ALA A 370 -10.92 4.62 -10.54
C ALA A 370 -10.46 3.32 -11.23
N SER A 371 -9.42 3.42 -12.06
CA SER A 371 -8.92 2.31 -12.90
C SER A 371 -8.32 1.14 -12.11
N GLY A 372 -8.08 1.35 -10.80
CA GLY A 372 -7.72 0.30 -9.86
C GLY A 372 -8.88 -0.65 -9.51
N ASP A 373 -10.12 -0.19 -9.66
CA ASP A 373 -11.34 -0.93 -9.30
C ASP A 373 -12.12 -1.44 -10.52
N TYR A 374 -12.08 -0.68 -11.63
CA TYR A 374 -12.83 -0.92 -12.85
C TYR A 374 -11.94 -0.75 -14.09
N PRO A 375 -12.31 -1.31 -15.26
CA PRO A 375 -11.67 -0.94 -16.52
C PRO A 375 -11.65 0.58 -16.71
N GLY A 376 -10.46 1.14 -16.94
CA GLY A 376 -10.26 2.58 -17.05
C GLY A 376 -11.06 3.20 -18.21
N CYS A 377 -11.32 4.51 -18.10
CA CYS A 377 -12.08 5.30 -19.08
C CYS A 377 -13.53 4.82 -19.32
N THR A 378 -14.10 4.07 -18.37
CA THR A 378 -15.51 3.65 -18.41
C THR A 378 -16.40 4.55 -17.55
N ASP A 379 -17.70 4.55 -17.86
CA ASP A 379 -18.74 5.17 -17.05
C ASP A 379 -18.67 4.77 -15.56
N LEU A 380 -18.42 3.49 -15.26
CA LEU A 380 -18.27 2.99 -13.88
C LEU A 380 -16.98 3.49 -13.22
N ALA A 381 -15.84 3.46 -13.92
CA ALA A 381 -14.58 3.97 -13.38
C ALA A 381 -14.68 5.46 -13.02
N TYR A 382 -15.31 6.27 -13.87
CA TYR A 382 -15.51 7.69 -13.58
C TYR A 382 -16.53 7.94 -12.48
N SER A 383 -17.64 7.22 -12.47
CA SER A 383 -18.65 7.33 -11.41
C SER A 383 -18.05 6.96 -10.05
N LYS A 384 -17.21 5.92 -9.99
CA LYS A 384 -16.48 5.53 -8.78
C LYS A 384 -15.47 6.60 -8.37
N ALA A 385 -14.68 7.15 -9.29
CA ALA A 385 -13.73 8.23 -8.97
C ALA A 385 -14.41 9.48 -8.38
N ILE A 386 -15.55 9.89 -8.94
CA ILE A 386 -16.35 11.00 -8.42
C ILE A 386 -16.86 10.69 -7.01
N LYS A 387 -17.42 9.49 -6.81
CA LYS A 387 -17.93 9.03 -5.52
C LYS A 387 -16.83 8.96 -4.45
N ASP A 388 -15.65 8.53 -4.84
CA ASP A 388 -14.49 8.39 -3.98
C ASP A 388 -13.86 9.74 -3.60
N GLY A 389 -14.25 10.82 -4.27
CA GLY A 389 -13.82 12.18 -3.95
C GLY A 389 -12.62 12.67 -4.74
N ALA A 390 -12.46 12.23 -6.00
CA ALA A 390 -11.57 12.92 -6.93
C ALA A 390 -12.00 14.39 -7.09
N ASP A 391 -11.04 15.31 -7.06
CA ASP A 391 -11.29 16.73 -7.38
C ASP A 391 -11.34 16.93 -8.90
N ILE A 392 -10.54 16.14 -9.64
CA ILE A 392 -10.45 16.17 -11.09
C ILE A 392 -10.53 14.74 -11.62
N ILE A 393 -11.38 14.53 -12.61
CA ILE A 393 -11.34 13.31 -13.43
C ILE A 393 -10.58 13.58 -14.73
N ASP A 394 -9.81 12.59 -15.18
CA ASP A 394 -8.97 12.69 -16.36
C ASP A 394 -9.51 11.85 -17.54
N CYS A 395 -9.24 12.31 -18.76
CA CYS A 395 -9.53 11.60 -20.00
C CYS A 395 -8.24 11.50 -20.81
N SER A 396 -7.62 10.31 -20.83
CA SER A 396 -6.60 10.00 -21.83
C SER A 396 -7.27 9.91 -23.19
N LEU A 397 -7.04 10.89 -24.06
CA LEU A 397 -7.85 11.08 -25.26
C LEU A 397 -7.33 10.26 -26.43
N GLN A 398 -8.24 9.54 -27.10
CA GLN A 398 -7.98 8.87 -28.36
C GLN A 398 -8.97 9.32 -29.43
N MET A 399 -8.61 9.10 -30.69
CA MET A 399 -9.45 9.40 -31.85
C MET A 399 -9.85 8.09 -32.56
N SER A 400 -11.13 7.99 -32.92
CA SER A 400 -11.62 6.97 -33.85
C SER A 400 -11.32 7.36 -35.30
N SER A 401 -11.40 6.39 -36.22
CA SER A 401 -11.18 6.59 -37.66
C SER A 401 -12.16 7.58 -38.31
N ASP A 402 -13.37 7.72 -37.76
CA ASP A 402 -14.41 8.66 -38.17
C ASP A 402 -14.35 10.00 -37.42
N GLY A 403 -13.27 10.25 -36.67
CA GLY A 403 -12.96 11.55 -36.07
C GLY A 403 -13.72 11.86 -34.78
N ILE A 404 -14.23 10.84 -34.08
CA ILE A 404 -14.88 11.01 -32.77
C ILE A 404 -13.82 10.91 -31.65
N PRO A 405 -13.69 11.94 -30.81
CA PRO A 405 -12.83 11.89 -29.63
C PRO A 405 -13.47 11.10 -28.48
N PHE A 406 -12.70 10.24 -27.82
CA PHE A 406 -13.16 9.42 -26.69
C PHE A 406 -12.04 9.14 -25.69
N CYS A 407 -12.41 8.70 -24.48
CA CYS A 407 -11.44 8.40 -23.43
C CYS A 407 -10.98 6.94 -23.52
N LEU A 408 -9.68 6.71 -23.54
CA LEU A 408 -9.05 5.38 -23.50
C LEU A 408 -7.59 5.49 -23.05
N SER A 409 -7.15 4.58 -22.19
CA SER A 409 -5.83 4.64 -21.52
C SER A 409 -4.63 4.49 -22.45
N SER A 410 -4.84 3.96 -23.67
CA SER A 410 -3.79 3.77 -24.69
C SER A 410 -4.39 3.93 -26.09
N ILE A 411 -3.56 4.32 -27.06
CA ILE A 411 -3.94 4.34 -28.48
C ILE A 411 -4.07 2.93 -29.07
N ASP A 412 -3.38 1.94 -28.49
CA ASP A 412 -3.58 0.53 -28.80
C ASP A 412 -4.73 -0.04 -27.95
N LEU A 413 -5.80 -0.48 -28.63
CA LEU A 413 -6.97 -1.06 -28.00
C LEU A 413 -6.62 -2.35 -27.24
N GLY A 414 -5.56 -3.07 -27.63
CA GLY A 414 -5.15 -4.31 -26.99
C GLY A 414 -4.74 -4.19 -25.52
N GLU A 415 -4.33 -2.99 -25.11
CA GLU A 415 -3.84 -2.73 -23.74
C GLU A 415 -4.97 -2.65 -22.69
N SER A 416 -6.19 -2.33 -23.12
CA SER A 416 -7.33 -2.09 -22.20
C SER A 416 -8.68 -2.61 -22.70
N MET A 417 -8.70 -3.32 -23.84
CA MET A 417 -9.89 -3.96 -24.40
C MET A 417 -9.62 -5.44 -24.68
N ASN A 418 -10.66 -6.27 -24.56
CA ASN A 418 -10.61 -7.65 -25.03
C ASN A 418 -10.74 -7.69 -26.56
N ILE A 419 -9.61 -7.61 -27.27
CA ILE A 419 -9.55 -7.60 -28.73
C ILE A 419 -9.37 -9.00 -29.33
N ILE A 420 -8.91 -9.98 -28.53
CA ILE A 420 -8.58 -11.35 -28.98
C ILE A 420 -9.82 -12.03 -29.57
N GLN A 421 -10.99 -11.78 -28.97
CA GLN A 421 -12.27 -12.35 -29.40
C GLN A 421 -13.02 -11.43 -30.37
N SER A 422 -12.44 -10.30 -30.78
CA SER A 422 -13.10 -9.33 -31.64
C SER A 422 -12.97 -9.68 -33.13
N PRO A 423 -13.95 -9.31 -33.97
CA PRO A 423 -13.84 -9.47 -35.43
C PRO A 423 -12.78 -8.55 -36.06
N PHE A 424 -12.23 -7.60 -35.30
CA PHE A 424 -11.31 -6.58 -35.78
C PHE A 424 -9.84 -6.96 -35.66
N ARG A 425 -9.52 -8.13 -35.09
CA ARG A 425 -8.14 -8.59 -34.89
C ARG A 425 -7.30 -8.57 -36.18
N ASN A 426 -7.92 -8.84 -37.33
CA ASN A 426 -7.23 -8.82 -38.63
C ASN A 426 -6.90 -7.41 -39.14
N ARG A 427 -7.30 -6.36 -38.41
CA ARG A 427 -6.96 -4.95 -38.70
C ARG A 427 -5.77 -4.45 -37.88
N SER A 428 -5.17 -5.32 -37.06
CA SER A 428 -3.91 -5.00 -36.38
C SER A 428 -2.80 -4.73 -37.40
N ALA A 429 -1.92 -3.79 -37.08
CA ALA A 429 -0.79 -3.42 -37.92
C ALA A 429 0.37 -2.91 -37.06
N THR A 430 1.57 -2.88 -37.64
CA THR A 430 2.71 -2.18 -37.04
C THR A 430 2.64 -0.71 -37.42
N VAL A 431 2.77 0.18 -36.43
CA VAL A 431 2.91 1.63 -36.63
C VAL A 431 4.19 2.07 -35.92
N PRO A 432 5.34 2.15 -36.63
CA PRO A 432 6.64 2.41 -36.01
C PRO A 432 6.72 3.71 -35.21
N GLU A 433 5.93 4.72 -35.58
CA GLU A 433 5.86 6.00 -34.85
C GLU A 433 5.17 5.89 -33.48
N ILE A 434 4.44 4.80 -33.22
CA ILE A 434 3.74 4.55 -31.96
C ILE A 434 4.41 3.43 -31.18
N GLY A 435 4.75 2.33 -31.85
CA GLY A 435 5.33 1.16 -31.18
C GLY A 435 5.86 0.10 -32.15
N PRO A 436 6.79 -0.75 -31.67
CA PRO A 436 7.45 -1.74 -32.50
C PRO A 436 6.62 -3.02 -32.73
N LEU A 437 5.50 -3.18 -32.03
CA LEU A 437 4.66 -4.38 -32.08
C LEU A 437 3.38 -4.12 -32.90
N ASP A 438 2.82 -5.20 -33.45
CA ASP A 438 1.50 -5.16 -34.07
C ASP A 438 0.44 -4.86 -33.01
N GLY A 439 -0.31 -3.78 -33.22
CA GLY A 439 -1.37 -3.29 -32.34
C GLY A 439 -2.67 -3.07 -33.09
N LEU A 440 -3.81 -3.07 -32.38
CA LEU A 440 -5.10 -2.66 -32.95
C LEU A 440 -5.36 -1.22 -32.52
N TYR A 441 -4.98 -0.26 -33.36
CA TYR A 441 -5.01 1.15 -32.97
C TYR A 441 -6.41 1.77 -33.06
N SER A 442 -6.72 2.72 -32.17
CA SER A 442 -8.02 3.40 -32.10
C SER A 442 -8.45 4.05 -33.42
N PHE A 443 -7.51 4.68 -34.13
CA PHE A 443 -7.76 5.37 -35.41
C PHE A 443 -7.97 4.40 -36.58
N SER A 444 -7.89 3.09 -36.34
CA SER A 444 -8.20 2.06 -37.34
C SER A 444 -9.69 1.68 -37.36
N LEU A 445 -10.46 1.99 -36.30
CA LEU A 445 -11.87 1.60 -36.16
C LEU A 445 -12.77 2.82 -36.04
N SER A 446 -14.00 2.74 -36.54
CA SER A 446 -15.03 3.76 -36.29
C SER A 446 -15.47 3.73 -34.83
N TRP A 447 -16.04 4.84 -34.34
CA TRP A 447 -16.56 4.88 -32.97
C TRP A 447 -17.60 3.79 -32.72
N SER A 448 -18.49 3.55 -33.70
CA SER A 448 -19.50 2.50 -33.61
C SER A 448 -18.91 1.09 -33.49
N GLU A 449 -17.79 0.81 -34.15
CA GLU A 449 -17.07 -0.46 -34.02
C GLU A 449 -16.40 -0.57 -32.65
N ILE A 450 -15.74 0.50 -32.18
CA ILE A 450 -15.08 0.55 -30.86
C ILE A 450 -16.10 0.30 -29.74
N GLN A 451 -17.31 0.84 -29.84
CA GLN A 451 -18.37 0.63 -28.86
C GLN A 451 -18.84 -0.83 -28.74
N THR A 452 -18.52 -1.69 -29.72
CA THR A 452 -18.79 -3.14 -29.63
C THR A 452 -17.71 -3.92 -28.87
N LEU A 453 -16.55 -3.32 -28.63
CA LEU A 453 -15.47 -3.93 -27.87
C LEU A 453 -15.80 -3.97 -26.38
N ARG A 454 -15.23 -4.97 -25.71
CA ARG A 454 -15.42 -5.16 -24.26
C ARG A 454 -14.23 -4.58 -23.50
N PRO A 455 -14.42 -3.60 -22.60
CA PRO A 455 -13.37 -3.10 -21.72
C PRO A 455 -12.72 -4.21 -20.91
N ALA A 456 -11.44 -4.05 -20.58
CA ALA A 456 -10.68 -4.96 -19.75
C ALA A 456 -9.87 -4.19 -18.71
N ILE A 457 -9.96 -4.62 -17.45
CA ILE A 457 -9.17 -4.04 -16.37
C ILE A 457 -7.70 -4.40 -16.56
N THR A 458 -6.82 -3.42 -16.35
CA THR A 458 -5.37 -3.62 -16.40
C THR A 458 -4.91 -4.32 -15.13
N ASN A 459 -3.89 -5.18 -15.22
CA ASN A 459 -3.33 -5.86 -14.05
C ASN A 459 -1.80 -5.68 -14.06
N PRO A 460 -1.27 -4.52 -13.62
CA PRO A 460 0.14 -4.17 -13.82
C PRO A 460 1.14 -5.13 -13.19
N TYR A 461 0.71 -5.92 -12.20
CA TYR A 461 1.56 -6.78 -11.37
C TYR A 461 1.24 -8.27 -11.51
N ASN A 462 0.43 -8.67 -12.50
CA ASN A 462 0.03 -10.08 -12.63
C ASN A 462 1.17 -11.01 -13.06
N ARG A 463 2.12 -10.53 -13.86
CA ARG A 463 3.24 -11.35 -14.38
C ARG A 463 4.26 -11.68 -13.29
N ASP A 464 4.60 -10.68 -12.49
CA ASP A 464 5.70 -10.78 -11.52
C ASP A 464 5.21 -11.23 -10.14
N PHE A 465 3.98 -10.88 -9.77
CA PHE A 465 3.45 -11.10 -8.42
C PHE A 465 2.13 -11.89 -8.38
N THR A 466 1.60 -12.33 -9.53
CA THR A 466 0.27 -12.98 -9.62
C THR A 466 -0.87 -12.15 -8.99
N LEU A 467 -0.67 -10.83 -8.90
CA LEU A 467 -1.61 -9.91 -8.30
C LEU A 467 -2.61 -9.43 -9.36
N PHE A 468 -3.88 -9.78 -9.18
CA PHE A 468 -4.97 -9.40 -10.08
C PHE A 468 -5.90 -8.40 -9.40
N ARG A 469 -6.26 -7.31 -10.09
CA ARG A 469 -7.36 -6.40 -9.72
C ARG A 469 -8.70 -7.11 -9.84
N ASN A 470 -9.74 -6.47 -9.26
CA ASN A 470 -11.09 -7.00 -9.06
C ASN A 470 -11.61 -7.89 -10.21
N PRO A 471 -11.57 -9.24 -10.06
CA PRO A 471 -11.98 -10.15 -11.11
C PRO A 471 -13.47 -10.12 -11.45
N ARG A 472 -14.35 -9.72 -10.52
CA ARG A 472 -15.80 -9.60 -10.76
C ARG A 472 -16.10 -8.44 -11.70
N GLU A 473 -15.33 -7.36 -11.61
CA GLU A 473 -15.52 -6.15 -12.41
C GLU A 473 -14.58 -6.04 -13.61
N LYS A 474 -13.81 -7.10 -13.90
CA LYS A 474 -12.72 -7.09 -14.89
C LYS A 474 -13.09 -6.64 -16.31
N ASN A 475 -14.38 -6.64 -16.65
CA ASN A 475 -14.87 -6.19 -17.95
C ASN A 475 -16.14 -5.33 -17.84
N SER A 476 -16.39 -4.74 -16.69
CA SER A 476 -17.59 -3.94 -16.43
C SER A 476 -17.46 -2.53 -16.99
N GLY A 477 -18.60 -1.88 -17.20
CA GLY A 477 -18.69 -0.52 -17.71
C GLY A 477 -18.61 -0.41 -19.22
N LYS A 478 -18.77 0.82 -19.71
CA LYS A 478 -18.76 1.20 -21.13
C LYS A 478 -17.83 2.38 -21.33
N LEU A 479 -17.05 2.34 -22.41
CA LEU A 479 -16.26 3.49 -22.84
C LEU A 479 -17.14 4.72 -23.06
N VAL A 480 -16.61 5.88 -22.69
CA VAL A 480 -17.30 7.16 -22.84
C VAL A 480 -16.67 7.96 -23.98
N SER A 481 -17.52 8.60 -24.79
CA SER A 481 -17.03 9.65 -25.69
C SER A 481 -16.56 10.86 -24.87
N LEU A 482 -15.76 11.74 -25.48
CA LEU A 482 -15.36 12.97 -24.80
C LEU A 482 -16.59 13.82 -24.43
N SER A 483 -17.64 13.80 -25.26
CA SER A 483 -18.90 14.49 -24.96
C SER A 483 -19.59 13.90 -23.72
N ASP A 484 -19.65 12.57 -23.59
CA ASP A 484 -20.28 11.90 -22.45
C ASP A 484 -19.48 12.15 -21.16
N PHE A 485 -18.15 12.10 -21.25
CA PHE A 485 -17.24 12.45 -20.15
C PHE A 485 -17.46 13.89 -19.66
N LEU A 486 -17.55 14.86 -20.57
CA LEU A 486 -17.80 16.26 -20.20
C LEU A 486 -19.21 16.47 -19.61
N ASN A 487 -20.21 15.74 -20.09
CA ASN A 487 -21.54 15.75 -19.51
C ASN A 487 -21.55 15.17 -18.08
N LEU A 488 -20.81 14.08 -17.84
CA LEU A 488 -20.63 13.52 -16.50
C LEU A 488 -20.00 14.56 -15.57
N ALA A 489 -18.95 15.24 -16.01
CA ALA A 489 -18.27 16.25 -15.22
C ALA A 489 -19.19 17.45 -14.90
N LYS A 490 -19.92 17.95 -15.90
CA LYS A 490 -20.86 19.06 -15.76
C LYS A 490 -22.01 18.78 -14.78
N ASN A 491 -22.43 17.52 -14.70
CA ASN A 491 -23.52 17.09 -13.83
C ASN A 491 -23.06 16.78 -12.40
N SER A 492 -21.75 16.79 -12.11
CA SER A 492 -21.21 16.55 -10.79
C SER A 492 -20.90 17.87 -10.07
N SER A 493 -21.49 18.07 -8.89
CA SER A 493 -21.20 19.24 -8.05
C SER A 493 -19.92 19.10 -7.22
N SER A 494 -19.33 17.90 -7.13
CA SER A 494 -18.12 17.65 -6.34
C SER A 494 -16.82 17.87 -7.10
N LEU A 495 -16.86 17.90 -8.44
CA LEU A 495 -15.67 18.06 -9.27
C LEU A 495 -15.27 19.54 -9.39
N ALA A 496 -13.99 19.80 -9.14
CA ALA A 496 -13.36 21.09 -9.41
C ALA A 496 -13.01 21.24 -10.90
N GLY A 497 -12.73 20.15 -11.60
CA GLY A 497 -12.33 20.21 -13.01
C GLY A 497 -12.25 18.88 -13.74
N VAL A 498 -11.82 18.96 -15.00
CA VAL A 498 -11.43 17.85 -15.85
C VAL A 498 -10.03 18.05 -16.41
N LEU A 499 -9.31 16.95 -16.62
CA LEU A 499 -8.01 16.95 -17.29
C LEU A 499 -8.08 16.10 -18.56
N ILE A 500 -7.76 16.66 -19.72
CA ILE A 500 -7.78 15.94 -21.00
C ILE A 500 -6.33 15.81 -21.48
N SER A 501 -5.83 14.57 -21.56
CA SER A 501 -4.47 14.29 -22.05
C SER A 501 -4.51 14.06 -23.56
N VAL A 502 -3.74 14.82 -24.32
CA VAL A 502 -3.66 14.74 -25.78
C VAL A 502 -2.26 14.32 -26.18
N GLU A 503 -2.14 13.13 -26.77
CA GLU A 503 -0.86 12.57 -27.23
C GLU A 503 -0.95 12.25 -28.74
N ASN A 504 0.19 11.96 -29.37
CA ASN A 504 0.28 11.51 -30.77
C ASN A 504 -0.32 12.49 -31.82
N ALA A 505 -0.48 13.77 -31.48
CA ALA A 505 -1.18 14.74 -32.32
C ALA A 505 -0.54 14.94 -33.71
N ALA A 506 0.79 14.98 -33.77
CA ALA A 506 1.51 15.12 -35.04
C ALA A 506 1.24 13.93 -35.98
N TYR A 507 1.34 12.71 -35.44
CA TYR A 507 1.03 11.48 -36.19
C TYR A 507 -0.42 11.46 -36.69
N LEU A 508 -1.39 11.80 -35.83
CA LEU A 508 -2.80 11.83 -36.19
C LEU A 508 -3.07 12.84 -37.32
N ARG A 509 -2.44 14.02 -37.30
CA ARG A 509 -2.59 15.04 -38.35
C ARG A 509 -1.95 14.64 -39.67
N GLU A 510 -0.70 14.15 -39.66
CA GLU A 510 0.04 13.85 -40.88
C GLU A 510 -0.36 12.53 -41.53
N LYS A 511 -0.57 11.49 -40.72
CA LYS A 511 -0.73 10.11 -41.21
C LYS A 511 -2.18 9.68 -41.27
N GLN A 512 -3.03 10.22 -40.39
CA GLN A 512 -4.44 9.81 -40.29
C GLN A 512 -5.41 10.89 -40.77
N GLY A 513 -4.96 12.14 -40.96
CA GLY A 513 -5.82 13.27 -41.32
C GLY A 513 -6.80 13.67 -40.21
N LEU A 514 -6.48 13.35 -38.96
CA LEU A 514 -7.31 13.58 -37.78
C LEU A 514 -6.73 14.74 -36.96
N ASP A 515 -7.47 15.84 -36.87
CA ASP A 515 -7.08 17.00 -36.06
C ASP A 515 -7.63 16.87 -34.63
N VAL A 516 -6.84 16.23 -33.76
CA VAL A 516 -7.22 16.00 -32.36
C VAL A 516 -7.44 17.30 -31.57
N VAL A 517 -6.61 18.32 -31.80
CA VAL A 517 -6.74 19.62 -31.10
C VAL A 517 -8.07 20.27 -31.46
N LYS A 518 -8.38 20.34 -32.76
CA LYS A 518 -9.67 20.87 -33.23
C LYS A 518 -10.85 20.06 -32.69
N ALA A 519 -10.76 18.72 -32.71
CA ALA A 519 -11.82 17.85 -32.21
C ALA A 519 -12.12 18.10 -30.72
N VAL A 520 -11.10 18.29 -29.89
CA VAL A 520 -11.24 18.62 -28.46
C VAL A 520 -11.87 20.00 -28.28
N LEU A 521 -11.35 21.03 -28.95
CA LEU A 521 -11.86 22.39 -28.86
C LEU A 521 -13.34 22.48 -29.29
N ASP A 522 -13.69 21.83 -30.39
CA ASP A 522 -15.07 21.75 -30.89
C ASP A 522 -15.99 21.05 -29.87
N THR A 523 -15.52 19.96 -29.26
CA THR A 523 -16.31 19.19 -28.28
C THR A 523 -16.52 19.97 -26.98
N LEU A 524 -15.47 20.60 -26.45
CA LEU A 524 -15.55 21.47 -25.27
C LEU A 524 -16.49 22.65 -25.51
N THR A 525 -16.40 23.29 -26.67
CA THR A 525 -17.28 24.40 -27.06
C THR A 525 -18.74 23.95 -27.08
N LYS A 526 -19.03 22.81 -27.73
CA LYS A 526 -20.39 22.22 -27.79
C LYS A 526 -20.92 21.82 -26.41
N ALA A 527 -20.06 21.32 -25.53
CA ALA A 527 -20.45 20.94 -24.16
C ALA A 527 -20.66 22.16 -23.23
N GLY A 528 -20.28 23.36 -23.67
CA GLY A 528 -20.45 24.62 -22.96
C GLY A 528 -19.24 25.02 -22.09
N PHE A 529 -18.08 24.40 -22.29
CA PHE A 529 -16.83 24.73 -21.58
C PHE A 529 -16.02 25.85 -22.26
N GLY A 530 -16.48 26.38 -23.41
CA GLY A 530 -15.74 27.37 -24.20
C GLY A 530 -15.67 28.80 -23.63
N ASN A 531 -16.47 29.14 -22.62
CA ASN A 531 -16.47 30.47 -21.98
C ASN A 531 -16.47 30.36 -20.46
N ALA A 532 -15.47 30.96 -19.81
CA ALA A 532 -15.23 30.89 -18.36
C ALA A 532 -16.38 31.42 -17.47
N THR A 533 -17.38 32.11 -18.03
CA THR A 533 -18.57 32.60 -17.31
C THR A 533 -19.71 31.58 -17.24
N ALA A 534 -19.65 30.46 -17.97
CA ALA A 534 -20.76 29.50 -18.08
C ALA A 534 -20.64 28.28 -17.14
N THR A 535 -19.43 27.94 -16.67
CA THR A 535 -19.20 26.75 -15.83
C THR A 535 -18.14 27.03 -14.76
N THR A 536 -18.37 26.56 -13.53
CA THR A 536 -17.37 26.59 -12.45
C THR A 536 -16.31 25.48 -12.59
N THR A 537 -16.58 24.48 -13.43
CA THR A 537 -15.67 23.36 -13.70
C THR A 537 -14.48 23.82 -14.55
N LYS A 538 -13.27 23.64 -14.02
CA LYS A 538 -12.01 23.96 -14.69
C LYS A 538 -11.69 22.92 -15.79
N VAL A 539 -11.07 23.36 -16.89
CA VAL A 539 -10.54 22.46 -17.93
C VAL A 539 -9.03 22.58 -17.97
N MET A 540 -8.36 21.44 -17.88
CA MET A 540 -6.92 21.29 -17.96
C MET A 540 -6.57 20.45 -19.19
N ILE A 541 -5.61 20.88 -20.00
CA ILE A 541 -5.10 20.15 -21.15
C ILE A 541 -3.69 19.68 -20.85
N GLN A 542 -3.48 18.37 -20.85
CA GLN A 542 -2.19 17.75 -20.59
C GLN A 542 -1.59 17.20 -21.89
N SER A 543 -0.27 17.25 -22.03
CA SER A 543 0.47 16.64 -23.13
C SER A 543 1.95 16.49 -22.76
N THR A 544 2.63 15.47 -23.27
CA THR A 544 4.11 15.40 -23.26
C THR A 544 4.73 16.29 -24.34
N ASN A 545 3.93 16.70 -25.34
CA ASN A 545 4.37 17.58 -26.43
C ASN A 545 4.08 19.06 -26.16
N SER A 546 5.13 19.89 -26.16
CA SER A 546 5.05 21.35 -25.97
C SER A 546 4.29 22.04 -27.12
N SER A 547 4.44 21.50 -28.34
CA SER A 547 3.77 21.98 -29.55
C SER A 547 2.23 21.88 -29.47
N VAL A 548 1.72 20.82 -28.83
CA VAL A 548 0.28 20.61 -28.58
C VAL A 548 -0.26 21.65 -27.60
N LEU A 549 0.42 21.84 -26.47
CA LEU A 549 0.01 22.82 -25.45
C LEU A 549 0.04 24.25 -26.00
N ALA A 550 1.06 24.58 -26.80
CA ALA A 550 1.15 25.88 -27.47
C ALA A 550 -0.01 26.11 -28.46
N ASP A 551 -0.50 25.08 -29.16
CA ASP A 551 -1.65 25.17 -30.06
C ASP A 551 -2.95 25.41 -29.28
N PHE A 552 -3.18 24.67 -28.19
CA PHE A 552 -4.33 24.92 -27.29
C PHE A 552 -4.31 26.32 -26.67
N LYS A 553 -3.13 26.79 -26.21
CA LYS A 553 -2.98 28.11 -25.59
C LYS A 553 -3.24 29.27 -26.55
N LYS A 554 -3.01 29.07 -27.86
CA LYS A 554 -3.35 30.06 -28.90
C LYS A 554 -4.85 30.17 -29.16
N GLN A 555 -5.58 29.08 -28.98
CA GLN A 555 -6.98 28.96 -29.39
C GLN A 555 -7.97 28.97 -28.22
N SER A 556 -7.49 28.89 -26.98
CA SER A 556 -8.32 28.77 -25.79
C SER A 556 -7.70 29.44 -24.56
N ARG A 557 -8.45 29.45 -23.44
CA ARG A 557 -7.97 29.91 -22.12
C ARG A 557 -7.90 28.78 -21.10
N TYR A 558 -7.86 27.54 -21.56
CA TYR A 558 -7.73 26.38 -20.68
C TYR A 558 -6.36 26.36 -20.04
N GLU A 559 -6.28 25.80 -18.83
CA GLU A 559 -4.99 25.59 -18.18
C GLU A 559 -4.23 24.50 -18.94
N THR A 560 -2.97 24.74 -19.24
CA THR A 560 -2.11 23.75 -19.92
C THR A 560 -1.15 23.10 -18.94
N VAL A 561 -0.97 21.78 -19.03
CA VAL A 561 -0.18 20.98 -18.10
C VAL A 561 0.87 20.19 -18.88
N TYR A 562 2.14 20.47 -18.65
CA TYR A 562 3.22 19.75 -19.32
C TYR A 562 3.58 18.49 -18.54
N LYS A 563 3.52 17.33 -19.19
CA LYS A 563 3.93 16.07 -18.59
C LYS A 563 5.37 15.75 -18.99
N VAL A 564 6.26 15.69 -18.00
CA VAL A 564 7.63 15.18 -18.20
C VAL A 564 7.56 13.67 -18.27
N GLU A 565 7.86 13.09 -19.43
CA GLU A 565 7.77 11.65 -19.65
C GLU A 565 8.88 10.87 -18.93
N GLU A 566 10.09 11.41 -18.94
CA GLU A 566 11.25 10.75 -18.36
C GLU A 566 11.32 10.90 -16.84
N THR A 567 11.93 9.92 -16.17
CA THR A 567 12.32 10.10 -14.78
C THR A 567 13.60 10.93 -14.74
N ILE A 568 13.49 12.16 -14.24
CA ILE A 568 14.59 13.13 -14.13
C ILE A 568 15.04 13.30 -12.67
N SER A 569 16.30 13.71 -12.47
CA SER A 569 16.84 14.04 -11.13
C SER A 569 16.82 15.54 -10.80
N ASP A 570 16.87 16.39 -11.83
CA ASP A 570 16.85 17.85 -11.72
C ASP A 570 16.37 18.46 -13.06
N ILE A 571 16.09 19.77 -13.07
CA ILE A 571 15.70 20.53 -14.25
C ILE A 571 16.41 21.89 -14.29
N LEU A 572 16.92 22.30 -15.45
CA LEU A 572 17.55 23.61 -15.62
C LEU A 572 16.52 24.74 -15.52
N ASN A 573 16.92 25.87 -14.94
CA ASN A 573 16.05 27.05 -14.82
C ASN A 573 15.57 27.55 -16.20
N SER A 574 16.44 27.51 -17.20
CA SER A 574 16.12 27.90 -18.58
C SER A 574 15.03 27.00 -19.18
N ALA A 575 15.09 25.69 -18.92
CA ALA A 575 14.06 24.74 -19.33
C ALA A 575 12.72 25.05 -18.65
N ILE A 576 12.73 25.41 -17.36
CA ILE A 576 11.52 25.84 -16.65
C ILE A 576 10.94 27.11 -17.27
N GLU A 577 11.77 28.10 -17.60
CA GLU A 577 11.31 29.32 -18.29
C GLU A 577 10.69 29.02 -19.66
N ASP A 578 11.25 28.07 -20.39
CA ASP A 578 10.68 27.60 -21.65
C ASP A 578 9.33 26.89 -21.44
N ILE A 579 9.21 26.02 -20.44
CA ILE A 579 7.95 25.36 -20.07
C ILE A 579 6.86 26.39 -19.77
N LYS A 580 7.17 27.45 -19.01
CA LYS A 580 6.21 28.50 -18.65
C LYS A 580 5.60 29.24 -19.85
N LYS A 581 6.24 29.21 -21.01
CA LYS A 581 5.70 29.83 -22.22
C LYS A 581 4.43 29.14 -22.72
N PHE A 582 4.29 27.85 -22.45
CA PHE A 582 3.19 27.03 -22.98
C PHE A 582 2.43 26.23 -21.93
N ALA A 583 2.95 26.09 -20.71
CA ALA A 583 2.32 25.35 -19.61
C ALA A 583 2.15 26.20 -18.36
N ASP A 584 1.08 25.94 -17.62
CA ASP A 584 0.72 26.58 -16.36
C ASP A 584 0.99 25.66 -15.16
N ALA A 585 1.13 24.35 -15.37
CA ALA A 585 1.51 23.35 -14.37
C ALA A 585 2.32 22.21 -15.00
N VAL A 586 2.91 21.34 -14.16
CA VAL A 586 3.71 20.19 -14.62
C VAL A 586 3.32 18.89 -13.94
N VAL A 587 3.41 17.78 -14.68
CA VAL A 587 3.32 16.42 -14.16
C VAL A 587 4.69 15.74 -14.20
N ILE A 588 5.09 15.11 -13.10
CA ILE A 588 6.34 14.36 -12.99
C ILE A 588 6.12 12.96 -12.37
N SER A 589 7.07 12.06 -12.60
CA SER A 589 7.09 10.72 -11.98
C SER A 589 7.38 10.79 -10.48
N LYS A 590 6.77 9.91 -9.67
CA LYS A 590 7.11 9.73 -8.25
C LYS A 590 8.59 9.40 -8.02
N LYS A 591 9.21 8.70 -8.98
CA LYS A 591 10.65 8.39 -8.97
C LYS A 591 11.54 9.62 -9.19
N SER A 592 11.00 10.71 -9.73
CA SER A 592 11.71 11.99 -9.83
C SER A 592 11.66 12.79 -8.53
N VAL A 593 10.73 12.48 -7.63
CA VAL A 593 10.67 13.06 -6.28
C VAL A 593 11.56 12.24 -5.33
N PHE A 594 11.32 10.94 -5.26
CA PHE A 594 12.09 9.98 -4.47
C PHE A 594 12.68 8.90 -5.38
N PRO A 595 13.95 9.05 -5.82
CA PRO A 595 14.63 8.01 -6.58
C PRO A 595 14.78 6.73 -5.75
N VAL A 596 14.65 5.60 -6.43
CA VAL A 596 14.56 4.27 -5.81
C VAL A 596 15.70 3.40 -6.32
N SER A 597 16.35 2.65 -5.42
CA SER A 597 17.29 1.58 -5.76
C SER A 597 16.98 0.32 -4.97
N ALA A 598 16.87 -0.83 -5.64
CA ALA A 598 16.43 -2.10 -5.05
C ALA A 598 15.16 -1.97 -4.16
N SER A 599 14.20 -1.16 -4.60
CA SER A 599 12.96 -0.84 -3.87
C SER A 599 13.15 -0.05 -2.56
N PHE A 600 14.30 0.58 -2.35
CA PHE A 600 14.51 1.58 -1.28
C PHE A 600 14.56 2.98 -1.83
N THR A 601 13.92 3.93 -1.16
CA THR A 601 14.13 5.35 -1.45
C THR A 601 15.56 5.74 -1.06
N THR A 602 16.22 6.54 -1.91
CA THR A 602 17.64 6.91 -1.70
C THR A 602 17.80 8.33 -1.19
N ARG A 603 17.01 9.27 -1.73
CA ARG A 603 17.04 10.70 -1.38
C ARG A 603 15.74 11.38 -1.80
N GLN A 604 15.52 12.61 -1.36
CA GLN A 604 14.57 13.54 -1.98
C GLN A 604 15.30 14.43 -2.99
N THR A 605 14.74 14.64 -4.17
CA THR A 605 15.27 15.64 -5.12
C THR A 605 14.75 17.04 -4.78
N ASN A 606 15.44 18.07 -5.29
CA ASN A 606 14.98 19.46 -5.17
C ASN A 606 14.02 19.88 -6.30
N LEU A 607 13.51 18.91 -7.07
CA LEU A 607 12.75 19.17 -8.30
C LEU A 607 11.43 19.90 -8.01
N VAL A 608 10.66 19.42 -7.02
CA VAL A 608 9.39 20.02 -6.63
C VAL A 608 9.60 21.47 -6.15
N GLU A 609 10.56 21.68 -5.25
CA GLU A 609 10.90 23.01 -4.73
C GLU A 609 11.34 23.96 -5.85
N ARG A 610 12.16 23.48 -6.80
CA ARG A 610 12.64 24.30 -7.92
C ARG A 610 11.50 24.70 -8.84
N LEU A 611 10.61 23.78 -9.22
CA LEU A 611 9.45 24.08 -10.06
C LEU A 611 8.50 25.09 -9.38
N GLN A 612 8.26 24.91 -8.08
CA GLN A 612 7.39 25.81 -7.31
C GLN A 612 7.98 27.21 -7.12
N LYS A 613 9.31 27.36 -7.03
CA LYS A 613 9.98 28.68 -7.06
C LYS A 613 9.66 29.48 -8.32
N PHE A 614 9.38 28.80 -9.43
CA PHE A 614 8.94 29.40 -10.69
C PHE A 614 7.42 29.55 -10.80
N GLN A 615 6.68 29.28 -9.72
CA GLN A 615 5.21 29.32 -9.63
C GLN A 615 4.52 28.30 -10.55
N LEU A 616 5.16 27.16 -10.82
CA LEU A 616 4.53 26.03 -11.50
C LEU A 616 4.01 25.03 -10.45
N PRO A 617 2.69 24.79 -10.36
CA PRO A 617 2.14 23.68 -9.61
C PRO A 617 2.67 22.35 -10.13
N VAL A 618 2.96 21.43 -9.21
CA VAL A 618 3.52 20.11 -9.50
C VAL A 618 2.53 19.02 -9.12
N TYR A 619 2.11 18.25 -10.12
CA TYR A 619 1.33 17.03 -9.93
C TYR A 619 2.24 15.80 -10.11
N VAL A 620 2.03 14.77 -9.29
CA VAL A 620 2.89 13.58 -9.31
C VAL A 620 2.09 12.34 -9.69
N GLU A 621 2.63 11.53 -10.61
CA GLU A 621 2.08 10.24 -11.02
C GLU A 621 3.10 9.10 -10.85
N LEU A 622 2.70 7.84 -10.69
CA LEU A 622 1.34 7.33 -10.54
C LEU A 622 1.21 6.66 -9.16
N PHE A 623 0.23 7.09 -8.37
CA PHE A 623 -0.06 6.50 -7.06
C PHE A 623 -1.01 5.30 -7.20
N ARG A 624 -0.65 4.22 -6.52
CA ARG A 624 -1.31 2.91 -6.56
C ARG A 624 -1.42 2.35 -5.15
N ASN A 625 -2.42 1.51 -4.90
CA ASN A 625 -2.63 0.88 -3.60
C ASN A 625 -1.92 -0.46 -3.48
N GLU A 626 -1.74 -1.18 -4.58
CA GLU A 626 -1.08 -2.49 -4.59
C GLU A 626 0.28 -2.42 -3.89
N PHE A 627 0.51 -3.26 -2.86
CA PHE A 627 1.65 -3.17 -1.95
C PHE A 627 3.03 -3.30 -2.60
N VAL A 628 3.08 -3.91 -3.80
CA VAL A 628 4.30 -4.06 -4.62
C VAL A 628 4.65 -2.77 -5.39
N SER A 629 3.75 -1.79 -5.40
CA SER A 629 3.92 -0.56 -6.17
C SER A 629 4.77 0.50 -5.44
N GLN A 630 4.93 0.38 -4.13
CA GLN A 630 5.68 1.31 -3.29
C GLN A 630 7.04 0.74 -2.87
N PRO A 631 8.09 1.58 -2.77
CA PRO A 631 9.31 1.25 -2.04
C PRO A 631 9.07 0.79 -0.59
N TRP A 632 10.02 0.02 -0.03
CA TRP A 632 9.98 -0.52 1.33
C TRP A 632 9.81 0.56 2.40
N ASP A 633 10.35 1.76 2.16
CA ASP A 633 10.26 2.93 3.05
C ASP A 633 8.82 3.37 3.31
N PHE A 634 7.89 3.08 2.41
CA PHE A 634 6.47 3.41 2.58
C PHE A 634 5.67 2.28 3.23
N PHE A 635 6.32 1.21 3.68
CA PHE A 635 5.75 0.15 4.51
C PHE A 635 4.50 -0.52 3.90
N ALA A 636 4.48 -0.68 2.57
CA ALA A 636 3.34 -1.20 1.82
C ALA A 636 2.03 -0.42 2.08
N ASP A 637 2.11 0.85 2.47
CA ASP A 637 0.97 1.71 2.79
C ASP A 637 0.95 2.92 1.86
N ALA A 638 -0.01 2.92 0.93
CA ALA A 638 -0.20 4.02 -0.02
C ALA A 638 -0.50 5.36 0.68
N THR A 639 -1.07 5.35 1.88
CA THR A 639 -1.29 6.57 2.68
C THR A 639 0.04 7.16 3.15
N VAL A 640 1.02 6.32 3.50
CA VAL A 640 2.38 6.76 3.87
C VAL A 640 3.12 7.34 2.66
N GLU A 641 2.97 6.71 1.48
CA GLU A 641 3.51 7.23 0.23
C GLU A 641 2.93 8.61 -0.10
N ILE A 642 1.59 8.75 -0.06
CA ILE A 642 0.91 10.04 -0.28
C ILE A 642 1.37 11.07 0.74
N ASN A 643 1.44 10.70 2.03
CA ASN A 643 1.87 11.62 3.08
C ASN A 643 3.26 12.19 2.82
N SER A 644 4.20 11.33 2.43
CA SER A 644 5.58 11.71 2.18
C SER A 644 5.74 12.64 0.97
N HIS A 645 4.92 12.45 -0.06
CA HIS A 645 4.92 13.36 -1.21
C HIS A 645 4.21 14.68 -0.90
N VAL A 646 3.06 14.66 -0.22
CA VAL A 646 2.26 15.85 0.04
C VAL A 646 2.89 16.72 1.13
N THR A 647 3.19 16.17 2.30
CA THR A 647 3.74 16.94 3.43
C THR A 647 5.27 16.99 3.44
N GLY A 648 5.95 15.97 2.91
CA GLY A 648 7.41 15.95 2.82
C GLY A 648 7.94 16.74 1.62
N ALA A 649 7.52 16.37 0.40
CA ALA A 649 7.97 17.03 -0.82
C ALA A 649 7.16 18.29 -1.20
N GLY A 650 5.94 18.47 -0.65
CA GLY A 650 5.14 19.66 -0.87
C GLY A 650 4.40 19.69 -2.21
N ILE A 651 4.05 18.55 -2.80
CA ILE A 651 3.40 18.50 -4.13
C ILE A 651 2.01 19.15 -4.12
N ASN A 652 1.54 19.62 -5.28
CA ASN A 652 0.24 20.29 -5.42
C ASN A 652 -0.91 19.34 -5.79
N GLY A 653 -0.60 18.11 -6.20
CA GLY A 653 -1.63 17.13 -6.54
C GLY A 653 -1.09 15.74 -6.83
N THR A 654 -1.91 14.73 -6.59
CA THR A 654 -1.61 13.33 -6.92
C THR A 654 -2.44 12.90 -8.12
N ILE A 655 -1.83 12.19 -9.06
CA ILE A 655 -2.54 11.42 -10.09
C ILE A 655 -2.56 9.95 -9.62
N THR A 656 -3.76 9.40 -9.44
CA THR A 656 -3.94 8.08 -8.80
C THR A 656 -5.01 7.22 -9.47
N GLU A 657 -4.78 5.90 -9.47
CA GLU A 657 -5.78 4.91 -9.88
C GLU A 657 -6.81 4.60 -8.78
N PHE A 658 -6.57 5.07 -7.54
CA PHE A 658 -7.39 4.83 -6.35
C PHE A 658 -7.74 6.15 -5.65
N PRO A 659 -8.70 6.94 -6.18
CA PRO A 659 -9.01 8.27 -5.64
C PRO A 659 -9.43 8.27 -4.17
N LEU A 660 -10.06 7.18 -3.69
CA LEU A 660 -10.52 7.08 -2.30
C LEU A 660 -9.38 7.22 -1.29
N THR A 661 -8.22 6.62 -1.56
CA THR A 661 -7.05 6.66 -0.66
C THR A 661 -6.57 8.11 -0.48
N ALA A 662 -6.39 8.83 -1.59
CA ALA A 662 -5.92 10.22 -1.59
C ALA A 662 -6.97 11.18 -1.02
N ALA A 663 -8.25 10.98 -1.35
CA ALA A 663 -9.35 11.79 -0.81
C ALA A 663 -9.55 11.58 0.69
N ARG A 664 -9.38 10.35 1.19
CA ARG A 664 -9.40 10.05 2.63
C ARG A 664 -8.20 10.69 3.32
N TYR A 665 -7.01 10.61 2.74
CA TYR A 665 -5.82 11.29 3.24
C TYR A 665 -6.08 12.80 3.42
N LYS A 666 -6.69 13.49 2.45
CA LYS A 666 -7.02 14.93 2.56
C LYS A 666 -7.84 15.31 3.80
N ARG A 667 -8.63 14.40 4.34
CA ARG A 667 -9.59 14.66 5.43
C ARG A 667 -9.07 14.23 6.80
N ASN A 668 -7.89 13.62 6.87
CA ASN A 668 -7.39 13.04 8.12
C ASN A 668 -7.09 14.13 9.16
N GLN A 669 -7.42 13.85 10.43
CA GLN A 669 -7.42 14.84 11.50
C GLN A 669 -6.01 15.21 12.00
N CYS A 670 -4.99 14.43 11.61
CA CYS A 670 -3.62 14.63 12.06
C CYS A 670 -2.90 15.73 11.27
N LEU A 671 -3.34 16.06 10.06
CA LEU A 671 -2.69 17.08 9.21
C LEU A 671 -2.68 18.49 9.81
N THR A 672 -3.69 18.84 10.63
CA THR A 672 -3.76 20.16 11.27
C THR A 672 -3.10 20.22 12.64
N ARG A 673 -2.55 19.11 13.13
CA ARG A 673 -1.89 19.10 14.44
C ARG A 673 -0.56 19.83 14.33
N LYS A 674 -0.24 20.62 15.36
CA LYS A 674 1.01 21.38 15.42
C LYS A 674 2.25 20.49 15.33
N ASP A 675 2.21 19.37 16.05
CA ASP A 675 3.24 18.35 16.05
C ASP A 675 2.67 17.11 15.36
N ALA A 676 3.27 16.72 14.24
CA ALA A 676 2.86 15.53 13.51
C ALA A 676 3.12 14.29 14.38
N PRO A 677 2.13 13.40 14.58
CA PRO A 677 2.37 12.16 15.31
C PRO A 677 3.35 11.26 14.54
N PRO A 678 4.08 10.34 15.21
CA PRO A 678 5.16 9.59 14.57
C PRO A 678 4.75 8.78 13.32
N TYR A 679 3.52 8.27 13.27
CA TYR A 679 2.93 7.56 12.13
C TYR A 679 2.46 8.46 10.97
N MET A 680 2.57 9.78 11.11
CA MET A 680 2.28 10.78 10.07
C MET A 680 3.48 11.67 9.75
N ILE A 681 4.67 11.35 10.28
CA ILE A 681 5.91 12.01 9.87
C ILE A 681 6.27 11.48 8.46
N PRO A 682 6.61 12.34 7.49
CA PRO A 682 7.14 11.90 6.20
C PRO A 682 8.32 10.96 6.37
N VAL A 683 8.35 9.89 5.56
CA VAL A 683 9.46 8.94 5.60
C VAL A 683 10.76 9.69 5.29
N GLN A 684 11.83 9.31 5.98
CA GLN A 684 13.15 9.89 5.73
C GLN A 684 13.79 9.15 4.56
N PRO A 685 13.99 9.78 3.40
CA PRO A 685 14.54 9.09 2.24
C PRO A 685 15.96 8.60 2.52
N GLY A 686 16.24 7.34 2.18
CA GLY A 686 17.50 6.67 2.54
C GLY A 686 17.61 6.29 4.02
N GLY A 687 16.57 6.53 4.83
CA GLY A 687 16.56 6.23 6.25
C GLY A 687 16.72 4.74 6.53
N LEU A 688 15.99 3.88 5.81
CA LEU A 688 16.12 2.43 5.96
C LEU A 688 17.50 1.92 5.53
N LEU A 689 18.12 2.54 4.53
CA LEU A 689 19.48 2.17 4.10
C LEU A 689 20.52 2.40 5.19
N THR A 690 20.27 3.29 6.16
CA THR A 690 21.20 3.53 7.28
C THR A 690 21.28 2.37 8.26
N ILE A 691 20.28 1.48 8.28
CA ILE A 691 20.22 0.32 9.16
C ILE A 691 20.44 -1.00 8.39
N VAL A 692 20.63 -0.96 7.08
CA VAL A 692 20.98 -2.15 6.27
C VAL A 692 22.47 -2.48 6.45
N SER A 693 22.80 -3.77 6.58
CA SER A 693 24.19 -4.23 6.66
C SER A 693 24.99 -3.74 5.43
N PRO A 694 26.25 -3.30 5.60
CA PRO A 694 27.09 -2.87 4.48
C PRO A 694 27.24 -3.91 3.35
N THR A 695 27.11 -5.20 3.67
CA THR A 695 27.20 -6.30 2.69
C THR A 695 25.92 -6.47 1.86
N SER A 696 24.81 -5.89 2.31
CA SER A 696 23.47 -6.05 1.73
C SER A 696 22.92 -4.73 1.17
N LEU A 697 23.74 -3.67 1.21
CA LEU A 697 23.40 -2.40 0.58
C LEU A 697 23.24 -2.57 -0.94
N PRO A 698 22.22 -1.95 -1.54
CA PRO A 698 22.09 -1.96 -2.98
C PRO A 698 23.29 -1.27 -3.65
N PRO A 699 23.66 -1.70 -4.86
CA PRO A 699 24.70 -1.02 -5.63
C PRO A 699 24.29 0.43 -5.90
N ALA A 700 25.25 1.35 -5.89
CA ALA A 700 24.98 2.73 -6.26
C ALA A 700 24.51 2.81 -7.72
N GLU A 701 23.33 3.36 -7.94
CA GLU A 701 22.78 3.60 -9.27
C GLU A 701 23.27 4.93 -9.85
N ALA A 702 23.36 4.99 -11.18
CA ALA A 702 23.64 6.23 -11.88
C ALA A 702 22.50 7.23 -11.65
N PRO A 703 22.79 8.52 -11.41
CA PRO A 703 21.74 9.52 -11.30
C PRO A 703 20.88 9.58 -12.56
N ASN A 704 19.56 9.73 -12.37
CA ASN A 704 18.64 10.05 -13.46
C ASN A 704 19.09 11.33 -14.20
N PRO A 705 18.76 11.48 -15.50
CA PRO A 705 19.18 12.64 -16.29
C PRO A 705 18.69 13.98 -15.71
N VAL A 706 19.38 15.05 -16.07
CA VAL A 706 18.96 16.44 -15.80
C VAL A 706 18.20 16.92 -17.02
N PHE A 707 17.00 17.47 -16.81
CA PHE A 707 16.14 17.97 -17.88
C PHE A 707 16.60 19.36 -18.35
N THR A 708 16.73 19.56 -19.65
CA THR A 708 17.36 20.71 -20.30
C THR A 708 16.45 21.38 -21.32
N ASP A 709 16.88 22.52 -21.87
CA ASP A 709 16.13 23.26 -22.90
C ASP A 709 15.92 22.45 -24.19
N ALA A 710 16.87 21.58 -24.51
CA ALA A 710 16.80 20.70 -25.67
C ALA A 710 15.63 19.69 -25.54
N ASP A 711 15.29 19.31 -24.31
CA ASP A 711 14.22 18.36 -24.02
C ASP A 711 12.82 19.02 -24.08
N VAL A 712 12.76 20.36 -24.07
CA VAL A 712 11.53 21.15 -24.19
C VAL A 712 11.21 21.49 -25.66
N SER A 713 12.25 21.68 -26.46
CA SER A 713 12.16 22.20 -27.83
C SER A 713 11.62 21.16 -28.81
N GLU A 714 10.42 21.39 -29.31
CA GLU A 714 9.79 20.55 -30.34
C GLU A 714 9.46 21.35 -31.61
N PRO A 715 9.42 20.70 -32.79
CA PRO A 715 8.88 21.32 -33.99
C PRO A 715 7.40 21.69 -33.81
N PRO A 716 6.90 22.74 -34.50
CA PRO A 716 5.48 23.05 -34.52
C PRO A 716 4.64 21.88 -35.02
N LEU A 717 3.40 21.78 -34.55
CA LEU A 717 2.48 20.76 -35.04
C LEU A 717 2.29 20.88 -36.57
N PRO A 718 2.34 19.76 -37.28
CA PRO A 718 2.18 19.74 -38.73
C PRO A 718 0.75 20.10 -39.16
N PRO A 719 0.56 20.57 -40.40
CA PRO A 719 -0.77 20.77 -40.96
C PRO A 719 -1.49 19.44 -41.15
N VAL A 720 -2.82 19.46 -41.15
CA VAL A 720 -3.63 18.26 -41.39
C VAL A 720 -3.50 17.84 -42.85
N ILE A 721 -3.08 16.60 -43.08
CA ILE A 721 -2.99 16.02 -44.43
C ILE A 721 -4.25 15.18 -44.67
N ALA A 722 -5.06 15.58 -45.64
CA ALA A 722 -6.28 14.86 -45.99
C ALA A 722 -5.96 13.43 -46.43
N ARG A 723 -6.66 12.45 -45.86
CA ARG A 723 -6.48 11.04 -46.20
C ARG A 723 -6.96 10.80 -47.64
N SER A 724 -6.13 10.19 -48.47
CA SER A 724 -6.56 9.69 -49.79
C SER A 724 -7.68 8.66 -49.60
N PRO A 725 -8.77 8.67 -50.41
CA PRO A 725 -9.87 7.72 -50.24
C PRO A 725 -9.36 6.28 -50.30
N THR A 726 -9.56 5.51 -49.24
CA THR A 726 -9.24 4.09 -49.23
C THR A 726 -10.30 3.37 -50.07
N ALA A 727 -9.90 2.72 -51.16
CA ALA A 727 -10.80 1.92 -51.98
C ALA A 727 -11.42 0.82 -51.10
N SER A 728 -12.76 0.75 -51.06
CA SER A 728 -13.47 -0.36 -50.44
C SER A 728 -13.01 -1.67 -51.09
N PRO A 729 -12.71 -2.75 -50.33
CA PRO A 729 -12.48 -4.04 -50.93
C PRO A 729 -13.82 -4.50 -51.54
N GLY A 730 -13.92 -4.48 -52.86
CA GLY A 730 -15.01 -5.14 -53.57
C GLY A 730 -14.96 -6.67 -53.36
N PRO A 731 -16.05 -7.40 -53.62
CA PRO A 731 -16.06 -8.84 -53.47
C PRO A 731 -15.01 -9.47 -54.41
N LEU A 732 -14.21 -10.40 -53.88
CA LEU A 732 -13.18 -11.12 -54.63
C LEU A 732 -13.77 -11.78 -55.88
N SER A 733 -13.27 -11.36 -57.06
CA SER A 733 -13.39 -12.14 -58.29
C SER A 733 -12.36 -13.26 -58.28
N THR A 734 -12.83 -14.49 -58.39
CA THR A 734 -12.04 -15.69 -58.67
C THR A 734 -11.44 -15.64 -60.08
N GLY A 735 -10.12 -15.81 -60.21
CA GLY A 735 -9.51 -16.17 -61.49
C GLY A 735 -8.04 -15.79 -61.61
N GLU A 736 -7.20 -16.82 -61.77
CA GLU A 736 -5.94 -16.87 -62.56
C GLU A 736 -4.75 -16.03 -62.07
N GLU A 737 -3.49 -16.43 -62.17
CA GLU A 737 -2.77 -17.67 -62.47
C GLU A 737 -1.32 -17.37 -62.05
N SER A 738 -0.63 -18.34 -61.45
CA SER A 738 0.77 -18.18 -61.00
C SER A 738 1.74 -18.30 -62.18
N PRO A 739 2.73 -17.40 -62.34
CA PRO A 739 3.92 -17.70 -63.12
C PRO A 739 5.09 -18.07 -62.20
N ASN A 740 5.59 -19.27 -62.46
CA ASN A 740 6.79 -19.89 -61.94
C ASN A 740 8.04 -19.18 -62.52
N GLY A 741 9.06 -18.93 -61.71
CA GLY A 741 10.29 -18.27 -62.17
C GLY A 741 11.46 -18.42 -61.20
N GLN A 742 12.23 -19.51 -61.35
CA GLN A 742 13.55 -19.69 -60.74
C GLN A 742 14.52 -18.58 -61.18
N THR A 743 15.32 -18.03 -60.26
CA THR A 743 16.80 -18.04 -60.40
C THR A 743 17.57 -17.60 -59.14
N ARG A 744 18.63 -18.38 -58.87
CA ARG A 744 19.97 -18.03 -58.34
C ARG A 744 20.14 -17.61 -56.87
N VAL A 745 20.53 -18.65 -56.11
CA VAL A 745 21.36 -18.60 -54.91
C VAL A 745 22.77 -18.12 -55.26
N THR A 746 23.26 -17.11 -54.55
CA THR A 746 24.69 -16.90 -54.27
C THR A 746 24.88 -16.70 -52.77
N LEU A 747 25.73 -17.56 -52.22
CA LEU A 747 26.13 -17.72 -50.83
C LEU A 747 27.10 -16.62 -50.39
N SER A 748 26.90 -16.00 -49.21
CA SER A 748 27.96 -15.66 -48.22
C SER A 748 27.27 -15.25 -46.89
N LEU A 749 27.05 -16.14 -45.92
CA LEU A 749 27.91 -16.43 -44.75
C LEU A 749 28.22 -15.20 -43.86
N LEU A 750 27.56 -15.08 -42.71
CA LEU A 750 28.11 -15.39 -41.37
C LEU A 750 27.16 -14.93 -40.23
N LEU A 751 26.85 -15.90 -39.33
CA LEU A 751 26.72 -15.81 -37.85
C LEU A 751 25.69 -14.82 -37.25
N SER A 752 24.86 -15.14 -36.26
CA SER A 752 24.74 -16.28 -35.33
C SER A 752 23.57 -15.96 -34.38
N ALA A 753 22.55 -16.81 -34.28
CA ALA A 753 21.69 -16.90 -33.11
C ALA A 753 20.79 -18.13 -33.26
N PHE A 754 21.03 -19.19 -32.48
CA PHE A 754 20.03 -20.11 -31.95
C PHE A 754 20.75 -21.24 -31.20
N ALA A 755 20.89 -21.08 -29.89
CA ALA A 755 21.14 -22.18 -28.96
C ALA A 755 20.80 -21.72 -27.54
N THR A 756 19.61 -22.07 -27.05
CA THR A 756 19.26 -22.20 -25.61
C THR A 756 17.89 -22.85 -25.49
N ILE A 757 17.80 -24.09 -25.99
CA ILE A 757 16.86 -25.09 -25.48
C ILE A 757 17.75 -26.32 -25.25
N ILE A 758 17.57 -27.01 -24.13
CA ILE A 758 18.44 -28.06 -23.53
C ILE A 758 19.34 -27.50 -22.41
N ALA A 759 18.72 -27.08 -21.32
CA ALA A 759 19.34 -27.03 -19.99
C ALA A 759 18.31 -27.37 -18.89
N SER A 760 17.39 -28.31 -19.17
CA SER A 760 16.30 -28.70 -18.25
C SER A 760 16.28 -30.19 -17.91
N LEU A 761 17.32 -30.96 -18.23
CA LEU A 761 17.27 -32.43 -18.11
C LEU A 761 18.45 -33.12 -17.42
N LEU A 762 19.36 -32.41 -16.74
CA LEU A 762 20.44 -33.06 -15.97
C LEU A 762 20.76 -32.31 -14.67
N LEU A 763 19.83 -32.30 -13.71
CA LEU A 763 20.15 -32.12 -12.27
C LEU A 763 19.18 -32.97 -11.42
N VAL A 764 18.98 -34.23 -11.83
CA VAL A 764 18.54 -35.31 -10.95
C VAL A 764 19.73 -36.25 -10.80
N TRP A 765 20.61 -35.92 -9.86
CA TRP A 765 21.49 -36.79 -9.06
C TRP A 765 22.61 -35.94 -8.47
N SER A 766 22.82 -36.06 -7.15
CA SER A 766 23.89 -35.47 -6.31
C SER A 766 23.59 -34.11 -5.66
N HIS A 767 22.62 -34.05 -4.74
CA HIS A 767 22.86 -33.86 -3.30
C HIS A 767 21.56 -33.81 -2.49
#